data_AF-A0A2T0A492-F1
#
_entry.id   AF-A0A2T0A492-F1
#
_cell.length_a   1.000
_cell.length_b   1.000
_cell.length_c   1.000
_cell.angle_alpha   90.00
_cell.angle_beta   90.00
_cell.angle_gamma   90.00
#
_symmetry.space_group_name_H-M   'P 1'
#
loop_
_entity.id
_entity.type
_entity.pdbx_description
1 polymer ?
#
loop_
_entity_poly.entity_id
_entity_poly.type
_entity_poly.pdbx_seq_one_letter_code
_entity_poly.pdbx_strand_id
1 'polypeptide(L)'
;MRRLSPPSPATSPRLTEHDRHLEPRTSHAPTRLLPAQNSQPSTWEVDSNKGVYIRGQKPATTVKGANAKNYTLAFEANIDYGGVGWRLDTEIDNIFAEGPYLVLTSNYPEGSFVNYNHSLVPPSTLVLGRGWSLQNQTTLTGWHLDSFPVGFDVTEKTWHNIETDSPGDGTYTVRLDGKQIAHFNLTAYNVGARPPYFPPCAYYSFALGPWQDQAAWYRNVNVTLASGQNWYSNPMTSEDIKVEYGVATNDFTVCSDAGKRDRYSWLGDRQISARSVEAVGEFEYVSGPAEQAFARQIASGEVPSNMLFSQLDPLGVQGRTESLDLILVDWESKFFDIIYHYWQKTGNDSFLQAHWGDMRAMMAYVMQTSIDPQTSFGTNGGSGPAISSTALNIIALEEMAEMGSHLGYSSAVAAYQVQANLSRKALEGLWNETGGFYAFPGKEYSIDDMAWIELAKIGTAERRDKFWSHLPSRQVPGGYVDPPADNKFDLLGGGVKISMNIAADLLWGLGERGDGKTAQDLVKRTYGPMVERGVNYTGAYWEFLSADGTYPGNDLETAQSHFWGGFPPPTAFLTEYVLGVKPTTPGFATFEVAPISGWKDDWVEGRVPTPHGLIYTAWGYDSAGKLHMEVTAPKGTTSTIKPPFEGLFSVNGKAGQSGTVKVDGGKGKVMIVQQ
;
A
#
# COMPACT_ATOMS: atom_id res chain seq x y z
N MET A 1 31.34 18.20 39.40
CA MET A 1 30.22 18.30 40.36
C MET A 1 29.35 19.51 40.00
N ARG A 2 28.19 19.25 39.40
CA ARG A 2 26.90 19.94 39.59
C ARG A 2 25.90 19.02 38.87
N ARG A 3 25.24 18.15 39.63
CA ARG A 3 24.18 17.25 39.15
C ARG A 3 22.93 18.10 38.99
N LEU A 4 22.37 18.15 37.78
CA LEU A 4 21.00 18.58 37.56
C LEU A 4 20.12 17.33 37.67
N SER A 5 19.16 17.37 38.59
CA SER A 5 18.16 16.31 38.81
C SER A 5 17.18 16.24 37.64
N PRO A 6 16.61 15.06 37.33
CA PRO A 6 15.59 14.92 36.28
C PRO A 6 14.26 15.56 36.72
N PRO A 7 13.42 16.05 35.79
CA PRO A 7 12.11 16.58 36.12
C PRO A 7 11.15 15.45 36.54
N SER A 8 10.32 15.75 37.54
CA SER A 8 9.26 14.87 38.06
C SER A 8 8.23 14.52 36.98
N PRO A 9 7.70 13.28 36.93
CA PRO A 9 6.60 12.95 36.05
C PRO A 9 5.35 13.73 36.49
N ALA A 10 4.73 14.45 35.56
CA ALA A 10 3.43 15.05 35.76
C ALA A 10 2.39 13.94 35.94
N THR A 11 1.67 13.97 37.06
CA THR A 11 0.53 13.10 37.33
C THR A 11 -0.59 13.40 36.33
N SER A 12 -0.86 12.45 35.43
CA SER A 12 -2.04 12.47 34.57
C SER A 12 -3.32 12.38 35.43
N PRO A 13 -4.39 13.13 35.14
CA PRO A 13 -5.66 12.95 35.84
C PRO A 13 -6.23 11.57 35.54
N ARG A 14 -6.71 10.86 36.58
CA ARG A 14 -7.41 9.57 36.41
C ARG A 14 -8.71 9.81 35.65
N LEU A 15 -8.74 9.37 34.39
CA LEU A 15 -9.94 9.27 33.58
C LEU A 15 -10.89 8.22 34.17
N THR A 16 -12.19 8.52 34.13
CA THR A 16 -13.23 7.60 34.59
C THR A 16 -13.47 6.49 33.55
N GLU A 17 -14.08 5.38 33.95
CA GLU A 17 -14.35 4.23 33.08
C GLU A 17 -15.25 4.58 31.88
N HIS A 18 -15.99 5.68 31.95
CA HIS A 18 -16.88 6.18 30.90
C HIS A 18 -16.13 6.95 29.78
N ASP A 19 -14.94 7.49 30.06
CA ASP A 19 -14.14 8.28 29.10
C ASP A 19 -13.28 7.41 28.15
N ARG A 20 -13.13 6.12 28.43
CA ARG A 20 -12.31 5.20 27.61
C ARG A 20 -12.95 4.82 26.27
N HIS A 21 -14.22 5.16 26.04
CA HIS A 21 -14.95 4.75 24.84
C HIS A 21 -15.02 5.84 23.75
N LEU A 22 -14.50 7.05 23.98
CA LEU A 22 -14.63 8.18 23.05
C LEU A 22 -13.31 8.89 22.69
N GLU A 23 -12.14 8.36 23.08
CA GLU A 23 -10.88 8.89 22.52
C GLU A 23 -10.68 8.46 21.06
N PRO A 24 -10.38 9.39 20.13
CA PRO A 24 -9.69 9.02 18.91
C PRO A 24 -8.31 8.52 19.35
N ARG A 25 -8.09 7.19 19.29
CA ARG A 25 -6.79 6.57 19.58
C ARG A 25 -5.75 6.97 18.50
N THR A 26 -5.37 8.24 18.44
CA THR A 26 -4.39 8.82 17.52
C THR A 26 -2.95 8.67 18.02
N SER A 27 -2.75 8.31 19.29
CA SER A 27 -1.43 8.08 19.87
C SER A 27 -0.77 6.75 19.44
N HIS A 28 -1.43 5.93 18.62
CA HIS A 28 -1.04 4.56 18.26
C HIS A 28 -1.14 4.29 16.75
N ALA A 29 -0.80 5.28 15.92
CA ALA A 29 -0.84 5.17 14.45
C ALA A 29 -0.07 3.95 13.85
N PRO A 30 1.16 3.58 14.31
CA PRO A 30 1.84 2.43 13.73
C PRO A 30 1.13 1.09 14.00
N THR A 31 0.47 0.94 15.15
CA THR A 31 -0.33 -0.25 15.53
C THR A 31 -1.58 -0.47 14.66
N ARG A 32 -1.96 0.48 13.79
CA ARG A 32 -3.13 0.34 12.90
C ARG A 32 -2.76 0.00 11.45
N LEU A 33 -1.51 0.23 11.03
CA LEU A 33 -1.06 -0.10 9.68
C LEU A 33 -0.55 -1.54 9.57
N LEU A 34 -0.15 -2.14 10.69
CA LEU A 34 0.45 -3.46 10.77
C LEU A 34 -0.37 -4.39 11.69
N PRO A 35 -1.59 -4.83 11.33
CA PRO A 35 -2.33 -5.80 12.13
C PRO A 35 -1.62 -7.16 12.12
N ALA A 36 -1.31 -7.68 13.31
CA ALA A 36 -0.90 -9.07 13.48
C ALA A 36 -2.02 -10.03 13.07
N GLN A 37 -1.67 -11.28 12.76
CA GLN A 37 -2.63 -12.35 12.50
C GLN A 37 -3.72 -12.42 13.59
N ASN A 38 -4.98 -12.59 13.17
CA ASN A 38 -6.16 -12.68 14.06
C ASN A 38 -6.43 -11.46 14.96
N SER A 39 -5.80 -10.30 14.70
CA SER A 39 -5.92 -9.11 15.57
C SER A 39 -7.01 -8.13 15.12
N GLN A 40 -7.38 -8.14 13.84
CA GLN A 40 -8.43 -7.28 13.31
C GLN A 40 -9.80 -7.96 13.48
N PRO A 41 -10.71 -7.41 14.31
CA PRO A 41 -12.02 -7.99 14.50
C PRO A 41 -12.88 -7.85 13.23
N SER A 42 -13.78 -8.81 13.02
CA SER A 42 -14.85 -8.67 12.03
C SER A 42 -15.71 -7.44 12.32
N THR A 43 -16.17 -6.78 11.27
CA THR A 43 -17.15 -5.68 11.38
C THR A 43 -18.59 -6.18 11.54
N TRP A 44 -18.81 -7.49 11.43
CA TRP A 44 -20.12 -8.16 11.50
C TRP A 44 -20.20 -9.04 12.75
N GLU A 45 -21.35 -9.03 13.42
CA GLU A 45 -21.66 -9.93 14.54
C GLU A 45 -22.78 -10.88 14.12
N VAL A 46 -22.54 -12.19 14.14
CA VAL A 46 -23.52 -13.18 13.71
C VAL A 46 -24.25 -13.74 14.91
N ASP A 47 -25.58 -13.81 14.82
CA ASP A 47 -26.46 -14.48 15.75
C ASP A 47 -27.20 -15.60 15.01
N SER A 48 -27.18 -16.80 15.58
CA SER A 48 -27.74 -18.01 14.93
C SER A 48 -29.25 -17.94 14.67
N ASN A 49 -29.96 -17.00 15.29
CA ASN A 49 -31.41 -16.84 15.17
C ASN A 49 -31.83 -15.50 14.55
N LYS A 50 -31.09 -14.42 14.85
CA LYS A 50 -31.42 -13.07 14.36
C LYS A 50 -30.80 -12.75 13.01
N GLY A 51 -29.80 -13.50 12.56
CA GLY A 51 -29.01 -13.18 11.37
C GLY A 51 -27.77 -12.40 11.75
N VAL A 52 -27.38 -11.42 10.93
CA VAL A 52 -26.15 -10.65 11.14
C VAL A 52 -26.43 -9.22 11.56
N TYR A 53 -25.71 -8.74 12.56
CA TYR A 53 -25.70 -7.35 12.99
C TYR A 53 -24.55 -6.60 12.31
N ILE A 54 -24.90 -5.50 11.65
CA ILE A 54 -23.97 -4.68 10.88
C ILE A 54 -24.04 -3.24 11.38
N ARG A 55 -22.88 -2.68 11.72
CA ARG A 55 -22.71 -1.25 12.03
C ARG A 55 -22.29 -0.48 10.78
N GLY A 56 -22.52 0.83 10.80
CA GLY A 56 -22.22 1.75 9.70
C GLY A 56 -20.81 1.57 9.13
N GLN A 57 -20.74 1.26 7.85
CA GLN A 57 -19.50 1.03 7.09
C GLN A 57 -19.78 1.12 5.59
N LYS A 58 -18.73 1.09 4.75
CA LYS A 58 -18.92 0.82 3.32
C LYS A 58 -19.64 -0.53 3.18
N PRO A 59 -20.79 -0.62 2.48
CA PRO A 59 -21.47 -1.89 2.28
C PRO A 59 -20.55 -2.97 1.72
N ALA A 60 -20.55 -4.14 2.37
CA ALA A 60 -19.71 -5.27 1.97
C ALA A 60 -20.41 -6.08 0.87
N THR A 61 -19.66 -6.47 -0.16
CA THR A 61 -20.16 -7.21 -1.33
C THR A 61 -20.00 -8.71 -1.17
N THR A 62 -20.96 -9.49 -1.67
CA THR A 62 -20.80 -10.93 -1.83
C THR A 62 -20.44 -11.26 -3.28
N VAL A 63 -19.48 -12.17 -3.47
CA VAL A 63 -19.18 -12.71 -4.80
C VAL A 63 -20.19 -13.78 -5.24
N LYS A 64 -20.88 -14.43 -4.29
CA LYS A 64 -21.83 -15.51 -4.61
C LYS A 64 -23.12 -14.98 -5.25
N GLY A 65 -23.42 -13.70 -5.07
CA GLY A 65 -24.49 -13.00 -5.77
C GLY A 65 -24.06 -12.39 -7.12
N ALA A 66 -22.83 -12.63 -7.58
CA ALA A 66 -22.31 -11.94 -8.76
C ALA A 66 -23.06 -12.29 -10.04
N ASN A 67 -23.07 -11.35 -11.00
CA ASN A 67 -23.58 -11.49 -12.35
C ASN A 67 -25.08 -11.83 -12.47
N ALA A 68 -25.85 -11.66 -11.37
CA ALA A 68 -27.30 -11.63 -11.44
C ALA A 68 -27.74 -10.50 -12.38
N LYS A 69 -28.69 -10.80 -13.26
CA LYS A 69 -29.28 -9.81 -14.19
C LYS A 69 -30.79 -9.89 -14.09
N ASN A 70 -31.45 -8.74 -14.19
CA ASN A 70 -32.90 -8.64 -14.21
C ASN A 70 -33.50 -9.37 -12.99
N TYR A 71 -33.20 -8.88 -11.79
CA TYR A 71 -33.47 -9.60 -10.54
C TYR A 71 -34.16 -8.71 -9.50
N THR A 72 -34.75 -9.39 -8.51
CA THR A 72 -35.22 -8.77 -7.27
C THR A 72 -34.31 -9.22 -6.14
N LEU A 73 -33.70 -8.26 -5.43
CA LEU A 73 -33.05 -8.49 -4.14
C LEU A 73 -34.09 -8.33 -3.04
N ALA A 74 -34.26 -9.35 -2.19
CA ALA A 74 -35.15 -9.33 -1.05
C ALA A 74 -34.39 -9.71 0.23
N PHE A 75 -34.67 -9.03 1.34
CA PHE A 75 -34.13 -9.37 2.65
C PHE A 75 -35.01 -8.84 3.78
N GLU A 76 -34.85 -9.39 4.97
CA GLU A 76 -35.43 -8.84 6.19
C GLU A 76 -34.39 -8.01 6.93
N ALA A 77 -34.79 -6.84 7.43
CA ALA A 77 -33.94 -6.00 8.26
C ALA A 77 -34.64 -5.52 9.52
N ASN A 78 -33.89 -5.43 10.62
CA ASN A 78 -34.33 -4.79 11.86
C ASN A 78 -33.41 -3.62 12.16
N ILE A 79 -33.93 -2.40 12.05
CA ILE A 79 -33.14 -1.18 12.31
C ILE A 79 -32.91 -1.10 13.82
N ASP A 80 -31.66 -1.28 14.25
CA ASP A 80 -31.33 -1.15 15.66
C ASP A 80 -31.31 0.34 16.03
N TYR A 81 -30.65 1.16 15.23
CA TYR A 81 -30.81 2.61 15.30
C TYR A 81 -30.43 3.28 13.98
N GLY A 82 -31.15 4.37 13.69
CA GLY A 82 -30.84 5.32 12.64
C GLY A 82 -31.25 4.91 11.23
N GLY A 83 -30.91 3.69 10.79
CA GLY A 83 -31.27 3.22 9.45
C GLY A 83 -30.63 1.89 9.03
N VAL A 84 -30.94 1.50 7.80
CA VAL A 84 -30.44 0.30 7.10
C VAL A 84 -29.98 0.69 5.70
N GLY A 85 -28.91 0.06 5.21
CA GLY A 85 -28.35 0.39 3.89
C GLY A 85 -27.96 -0.84 3.07
N TRP A 86 -28.05 -0.72 1.74
CA TRP A 86 -27.70 -1.75 0.77
C TRP A 86 -27.36 -1.15 -0.60
N ARG A 87 -26.69 -1.95 -1.45
CA ARG A 87 -26.37 -1.61 -2.83
C ARG A 87 -26.83 -2.70 -3.77
N LEU A 88 -27.13 -2.32 -5.01
CA LEU A 88 -27.38 -3.23 -6.13
C LEU A 88 -26.45 -2.89 -7.27
N ASP A 89 -26.21 -3.85 -8.16
CA ASP A 89 -25.45 -3.67 -9.41
C ASP A 89 -24.12 -2.92 -9.19
N THR A 90 -23.50 -3.19 -8.05
CA THR A 90 -22.26 -2.54 -7.62
C THR A 90 -21.10 -3.47 -7.93
N GLU A 91 -20.01 -2.89 -8.38
CA GLU A 91 -18.77 -3.63 -8.57
C GLU A 91 -18.28 -4.22 -7.24
N ILE A 92 -17.68 -5.40 -7.35
CA ILE A 92 -17.01 -6.06 -6.23
C ILE A 92 -15.70 -5.32 -5.95
N ASP A 93 -15.56 -4.74 -4.76
CA ASP A 93 -14.36 -4.05 -4.24
C ASP A 93 -13.81 -2.89 -5.07
N ASN A 94 -14.56 -2.39 -6.06
CA ASN A 94 -14.17 -1.17 -6.76
C ASN A 94 -14.34 0.07 -5.86
N ILE A 95 -13.48 1.05 -6.12
CA ILE A 95 -13.56 2.41 -5.58
C ILE A 95 -14.69 3.19 -6.25
N PHE A 96 -14.85 3.04 -7.56
CA PHE A 96 -15.89 3.71 -8.35
C PHE A 96 -17.11 2.79 -8.49
N ALA A 97 -17.95 2.75 -7.44
CA ALA A 97 -19.17 1.93 -7.42
C ALA A 97 -20.32 2.59 -8.21
N GLU A 98 -20.71 2.00 -9.34
CA GLU A 98 -21.66 2.59 -10.29
C GLU A 98 -23.13 2.38 -9.95
N GLY A 99 -23.48 1.29 -9.26
CA GLY A 99 -24.84 0.96 -8.86
C GLY A 99 -25.39 1.89 -7.76
N PRO A 100 -26.72 1.86 -7.52
CA PRO A 100 -27.34 2.70 -6.49
C PRO A 100 -26.89 2.28 -5.10
N TYR A 101 -26.66 3.27 -4.24
CA TYR A 101 -26.55 3.09 -2.81
C TYR A 101 -27.82 3.59 -2.13
N LEU A 102 -28.52 2.69 -1.44
CA LEU A 102 -29.80 2.94 -0.82
C LEU A 102 -29.65 2.94 0.69
N VAL A 103 -30.16 3.99 1.35
CA VAL A 103 -30.17 4.13 2.80
C VAL A 103 -31.57 4.48 3.25
N LEU A 104 -32.24 3.56 3.94
CA LEU A 104 -33.56 3.77 4.53
C LEU A 104 -33.40 4.15 6.00
N THR A 105 -33.88 5.33 6.37
CA THR A 105 -33.79 5.87 7.72
C THR A 105 -35.02 5.55 8.57
N SER A 106 -34.84 5.45 9.88
CA SER A 106 -35.94 5.31 10.83
C SER A 106 -36.67 6.63 11.07
N ASN A 107 -37.73 6.60 11.87
CA ASN A 107 -38.42 7.78 12.38
C ASN A 107 -37.65 8.52 13.52
N TYR A 108 -36.45 8.07 13.89
CA TYR A 108 -35.61 8.66 14.94
C TYR A 108 -36.36 8.89 16.28
N PRO A 109 -36.84 7.82 16.95
CA PRO A 109 -37.59 7.95 18.20
C PRO A 109 -36.75 8.60 19.30
N GLU A 110 -37.38 9.31 20.24
CA GLU A 110 -36.66 9.98 21.33
C GLU A 110 -35.80 8.99 22.14
N GLY A 111 -34.51 9.32 22.32
CA GLY A 111 -33.52 8.41 22.92
C GLY A 111 -32.83 7.45 21.95
N SER A 112 -33.19 7.47 20.65
CA SER A 112 -32.40 6.86 19.58
C SER A 112 -31.09 7.63 19.33
N PHE A 113 -30.29 7.12 18.39
CA PHE A 113 -29.09 7.78 17.90
C PHE A 113 -29.32 9.27 17.58
N VAL A 114 -28.45 10.15 18.07
CA VAL A 114 -28.48 11.59 17.77
C VAL A 114 -27.87 11.81 16.39
N ASN A 115 -28.72 11.76 15.36
CA ASN A 115 -28.33 12.23 14.05
C ASN A 115 -28.33 13.76 14.03
N TYR A 116 -27.15 14.39 14.00
CA TYR A 116 -27.06 15.86 13.96
C TYR A 116 -27.40 16.46 12.60
N ASN A 117 -27.51 15.64 11.53
CA ASN A 117 -27.76 16.10 10.17
C ASN A 117 -28.96 15.39 9.52
N HIS A 118 -30.16 15.83 9.86
CA HIS A 118 -31.41 15.37 9.25
C HIS A 118 -31.62 15.89 7.81
N SER A 119 -30.72 16.72 7.28
CA SER A 119 -30.82 17.21 5.90
C SER A 119 -30.31 16.20 4.89
N LEU A 120 -29.29 15.42 5.25
CA LEU A 120 -28.73 14.37 4.37
C LEU A 120 -29.53 13.07 4.44
N VAL A 121 -29.95 12.71 5.66
CA VAL A 121 -30.69 11.49 6.00
C VAL A 121 -31.90 11.90 6.85
N PRO A 122 -32.99 12.36 6.22
CA PRO A 122 -34.22 12.76 6.92
C PRO A 122 -34.92 11.57 7.56
N PRO A 123 -35.80 11.74 8.55
CA PRO A 123 -36.56 10.64 9.15
C PRO A 123 -37.47 9.95 8.13
N SER A 124 -37.68 8.64 8.29
CA SER A 124 -38.58 7.79 7.48
C SER A 124 -38.45 8.09 5.98
N THR A 125 -37.23 8.03 5.47
CA THR A 125 -36.90 8.43 4.10
C THR A 125 -35.96 7.41 3.48
N LEU A 126 -36.23 7.02 2.24
CA LEU A 126 -35.26 6.30 1.44
C LEU A 126 -34.37 7.31 0.73
N VAL A 127 -33.10 7.34 1.08
CA VAL A 127 -32.08 8.17 0.44
C VAL A 127 -31.39 7.38 -0.66
N LEU A 128 -31.29 7.99 -1.85
CA LEU A 128 -30.57 7.45 -2.99
C LEU A 128 -29.23 8.15 -3.14
N GLY A 129 -28.17 7.37 -3.22
CA GLY A 129 -26.85 7.82 -3.59
C GLY A 129 -26.15 6.95 -4.64
N ARG A 130 -24.92 7.33 -4.96
CA ARG A 130 -24.03 6.64 -5.91
C ARG A 130 -22.57 6.86 -5.50
N GLY A 131 -21.63 6.06 -6.02
CA GLY A 131 -20.22 6.19 -5.69
C GLY A 131 -19.89 5.57 -4.34
N TRP A 132 -18.82 6.02 -3.68
CA TRP A 132 -18.33 5.41 -2.44
C TRP A 132 -19.30 5.55 -1.26
N SER A 133 -20.01 6.67 -1.19
CA SER A 133 -20.77 7.12 -0.03
C SER A 133 -21.91 8.06 -0.45
N LEU A 134 -22.77 8.52 0.47
CA LEU A 134 -23.70 9.65 0.28
C LEU A 134 -23.02 11.02 0.29
N GLN A 135 -21.74 11.07 0.66
CA GLN A 135 -20.93 12.27 0.73
C GLN A 135 -19.58 12.00 0.07
N ASN A 136 -19.04 13.02 -0.59
CA ASN A 136 -17.68 12.97 -1.09
C ASN A 136 -16.70 12.77 0.07
N GLN A 137 -15.83 11.79 -0.10
CA GLN A 137 -14.59 11.71 0.66
C GLN A 137 -13.45 12.12 -0.26
N THR A 138 -12.39 12.60 0.38
CA THR A 138 -11.06 12.94 -0.10
C THR A 138 -10.61 12.42 -1.48
N THR A 139 -10.88 11.18 -1.87
CA THR A 139 -10.66 10.67 -3.26
C THR A 139 -11.75 9.71 -3.73
N LEU A 140 -12.80 9.57 -2.92
CA LEU A 140 -13.85 8.58 -3.09
C LEU A 140 -15.15 9.36 -3.23
N THR A 141 -15.46 9.70 -4.49
CA THR A 141 -16.62 10.51 -4.80
C THR A 141 -17.89 9.77 -4.40
N GLY A 142 -18.77 10.48 -3.71
CA GLY A 142 -20.03 9.97 -3.17
C GLY A 142 -21.12 11.00 -3.37
N TRP A 143 -22.19 10.61 -4.04
CA TRP A 143 -23.27 11.50 -4.39
C TRP A 143 -24.53 11.17 -3.59
N HIS A 144 -25.14 12.20 -3.02
CA HIS A 144 -26.55 12.21 -2.67
C HIS A 144 -27.34 12.63 -3.92
N LEU A 145 -28.17 11.74 -4.45
CA LEU A 145 -28.88 11.96 -5.72
C LEU A 145 -30.34 12.34 -5.51
N ASP A 146 -31.02 11.68 -4.58
CA ASP A 146 -32.43 11.93 -4.30
C ASP A 146 -32.86 11.46 -2.91
N SER A 147 -34.08 11.81 -2.51
CA SER A 147 -34.68 11.37 -1.26
C SER A 147 -36.18 11.16 -1.43
N PHE A 148 -36.66 9.98 -1.06
CA PHE A 148 -38.06 9.56 -1.19
C PHE A 148 -38.68 9.43 0.21
N PRO A 149 -39.48 10.42 0.67
CA PRO A 149 -40.19 10.31 1.94
C PRO A 149 -41.12 9.11 1.94
N VAL A 150 -41.04 8.30 2.99
CA VAL A 150 -41.94 7.17 3.20
C VAL A 150 -43.22 7.69 3.86
N GLY A 151 -44.38 7.33 3.31
CA GLY A 151 -45.68 7.82 3.78
C GLY A 151 -46.15 7.27 5.13
N PHE A 152 -45.26 6.63 5.90
CA PHE A 152 -45.51 6.03 7.20
C PHE A 152 -44.20 5.93 7.99
N ASP A 153 -44.31 5.80 9.31
CA ASP A 153 -43.15 5.69 10.19
C ASP A 153 -42.37 4.39 9.93
N VAL A 154 -41.08 4.54 9.65
CA VAL A 154 -40.13 3.43 9.60
C VAL A 154 -39.59 3.22 11.01
N THR A 155 -40.05 2.18 11.70
CA THR A 155 -39.79 2.03 13.14
C THR A 155 -38.48 1.29 13.43
N GLU A 156 -37.80 1.71 14.50
CA GLU A 156 -36.66 0.96 15.04
C GLU A 156 -37.14 -0.28 15.81
N LYS A 157 -36.24 -1.26 15.95
CA LYS A 157 -36.45 -2.53 16.67
C LYS A 157 -37.53 -3.44 16.10
N THR A 158 -38.07 -3.14 14.92
CA THR A 158 -39.05 -3.96 14.18
C THR A 158 -38.41 -4.58 12.94
N TRP A 159 -38.82 -5.80 12.61
CA TRP A 159 -38.43 -6.45 11.36
C TRP A 159 -39.27 -5.90 10.21
N HIS A 160 -38.59 -5.51 9.15
CA HIS A 160 -39.16 -5.04 7.89
C HIS A 160 -38.70 -5.92 6.73
N ASN A 161 -39.59 -6.15 5.77
CA ASN A 161 -39.27 -6.82 4.53
C ASN A 161 -38.90 -5.77 3.48
N ILE A 162 -37.69 -5.85 2.95
CA ILE A 162 -37.19 -4.92 1.93
C ILE A 162 -36.99 -5.68 0.62
N GLU A 163 -37.51 -5.12 -0.46
CA GLU A 163 -37.34 -5.65 -1.82
C GLU A 163 -36.85 -4.53 -2.73
N THR A 164 -35.94 -4.84 -3.65
CA THR A 164 -35.52 -3.92 -4.71
C THR A 164 -35.45 -4.66 -6.04
N ASP A 165 -36.25 -4.23 -7.00
CA ASP A 165 -36.21 -4.72 -8.38
C ASP A 165 -35.14 -3.95 -9.17
N SER A 166 -34.26 -4.67 -9.88
CA SER A 166 -33.35 -4.18 -10.90
C SER A 166 -33.58 -4.94 -12.21
N PRO A 167 -34.37 -4.40 -13.16
CA PRO A 167 -34.68 -5.05 -14.43
C PRO A 167 -33.58 -4.86 -15.49
N GLY A 168 -32.45 -4.23 -15.13
CA GLY A 168 -31.27 -4.10 -16.00
C GLY A 168 -31.30 -2.94 -17.00
N ASP A 169 -32.30 -2.06 -16.94
CA ASP A 169 -32.42 -0.86 -17.80
C ASP A 169 -32.05 0.46 -17.07
N GLY A 170 -31.49 0.34 -15.86
CA GLY A 170 -31.17 1.46 -14.98
C GLY A 170 -32.35 1.96 -14.13
N THR A 171 -33.55 1.41 -14.29
CA THR A 171 -34.67 1.66 -13.39
C THR A 171 -34.58 0.79 -12.14
N TYR A 172 -35.10 1.29 -11.02
CA TYR A 172 -35.14 0.57 -9.75
C TYR A 172 -36.48 0.82 -9.07
N THR A 173 -37.05 -0.23 -8.48
CA THR A 173 -38.27 -0.13 -7.68
C THR A 173 -38.03 -0.71 -6.30
N VAL A 174 -38.23 0.09 -5.25
CA VAL A 174 -38.00 -0.32 -3.86
C VAL A 174 -39.34 -0.50 -3.15
N ARG A 175 -39.51 -1.63 -2.45
CA ARG A 175 -40.67 -1.90 -1.59
C ARG A 175 -40.23 -2.14 -0.15
N LEU A 176 -41.05 -1.64 0.77
CA LEU A 176 -40.96 -1.86 2.21
C LEU A 176 -42.28 -2.46 2.67
N ASP A 177 -42.22 -3.65 3.27
CA ASP A 177 -43.40 -4.40 3.74
C ASP A 177 -44.48 -4.55 2.66
N GLY A 178 -44.04 -4.82 1.43
CA GLY A 178 -44.89 -4.99 0.24
C GLY A 178 -45.42 -3.70 -0.38
N LYS A 179 -45.16 -2.52 0.22
CA LYS A 179 -45.55 -1.21 -0.33
C LYS A 179 -44.40 -0.59 -1.10
N GLN A 180 -44.66 -0.12 -2.32
CA GLN A 180 -43.67 0.65 -3.08
C GLN A 180 -43.38 1.98 -2.37
N ILE A 181 -42.11 2.23 -2.05
CA ILE A 181 -41.64 3.46 -1.40
C ILE A 181 -40.81 4.34 -2.34
N ALA A 182 -40.23 3.78 -3.40
CA ALA A 182 -39.50 4.54 -4.41
C ALA A 182 -39.53 3.85 -5.77
N HIS A 183 -39.46 4.67 -6.82
CA HIS A 183 -39.21 4.24 -8.19
C HIS A 183 -38.39 5.32 -8.88
N PHE A 184 -37.23 4.96 -9.42
CA PHE A 184 -36.30 5.92 -10.01
C PHE A 184 -35.51 5.30 -11.18
N ASN A 185 -34.95 6.15 -12.03
CA ASN A 185 -34.02 5.76 -13.08
C ASN A 185 -32.65 6.35 -12.78
N LEU A 186 -31.67 5.52 -12.44
CA LEU A 186 -30.34 5.95 -12.06
C LEU A 186 -29.62 6.71 -13.19
N THR A 187 -29.85 6.33 -14.45
CA THR A 187 -29.24 6.97 -15.62
C THR A 187 -29.74 8.40 -15.83
N ALA A 188 -30.87 8.78 -15.23
CA ALA A 188 -31.42 10.14 -15.33
C ALA A 188 -30.67 11.17 -14.46
N TYR A 189 -29.89 10.73 -13.46
CA TYR A 189 -29.26 11.64 -12.48
C TYR A 189 -27.98 12.34 -12.97
N ASN A 190 -27.62 12.23 -14.26
CA ASN A 190 -26.47 12.89 -14.90
C ASN A 190 -25.18 12.93 -14.05
N VAL A 191 -24.88 11.83 -13.37
CA VAL A 191 -23.68 11.68 -12.56
C VAL A 191 -22.49 11.47 -13.51
N GLY A 192 -21.39 12.18 -13.25
CA GLY A 192 -20.23 12.22 -14.14
C GLY A 192 -19.72 10.85 -14.58
N ALA A 193 -19.10 10.79 -15.76
CA ALA A 193 -18.53 9.56 -16.29
C ALA A 193 -17.48 8.97 -15.33
N ARG A 194 -17.39 7.64 -15.35
CA ARG A 194 -16.28 6.90 -14.72
C ARG A 194 -14.95 7.54 -15.09
N PRO A 195 -14.09 7.85 -14.09
CA PRO A 195 -12.75 8.33 -14.37
C PRO A 195 -12.01 7.33 -15.26
N PRO A 196 -11.32 7.78 -16.32
CA PRO A 196 -10.75 6.90 -17.35
C PRO A 196 -9.67 5.94 -16.80
N TYR A 197 -9.15 6.20 -15.60
CA TYR A 197 -8.13 5.40 -14.94
C TYR A 197 -8.70 4.32 -13.99
N PHE A 198 -10.02 4.27 -13.74
CA PHE A 198 -10.63 3.17 -12.99
C PHE A 198 -11.40 2.25 -13.95
N PRO A 199 -10.82 1.14 -14.44
CA PRO A 199 -11.53 0.26 -15.37
C PRO A 199 -12.78 -0.35 -14.72
N PRO A 200 -13.81 -0.69 -15.53
CA PRO A 200 -14.97 -1.44 -15.03
C PRO A 200 -14.51 -2.81 -14.49
N CYS A 201 -15.13 -3.26 -13.40
CA CYS A 201 -14.81 -4.57 -12.84
C CYS A 201 -15.43 -5.70 -13.67
N ALA A 202 -14.83 -6.89 -13.56
CA ALA A 202 -15.36 -8.10 -14.17
C ALA A 202 -16.69 -8.56 -13.54
N TYR A 203 -16.91 -8.23 -12.26
CA TYR A 203 -18.06 -8.72 -11.49
C TYR A 203 -18.87 -7.60 -10.84
N TYR A 204 -20.19 -7.75 -10.93
CA TYR A 204 -21.19 -6.89 -10.30
C TYR A 204 -22.07 -7.73 -9.39
N SER A 205 -22.38 -7.22 -8.21
CA SER A 205 -23.26 -7.87 -7.25
C SER A 205 -24.02 -6.85 -6.40
N PHE A 206 -24.54 -7.30 -5.26
CA PHE A 206 -25.19 -6.47 -4.25
C PHE A 206 -24.32 -6.41 -2.99
N ALA A 207 -24.59 -5.42 -2.14
CA ALA A 207 -23.85 -5.20 -0.90
C ALA A 207 -24.77 -4.82 0.27
N LEU A 208 -24.37 -5.16 1.49
CA LEU A 208 -25.12 -4.85 2.71
C LEU A 208 -24.26 -4.01 3.66
N GLY A 209 -24.85 -2.94 4.21
CA GLY A 209 -24.18 -2.07 5.17
C GLY A 209 -24.96 -0.78 5.41
N PRO A 210 -25.33 -0.48 6.66
CA PRO A 210 -25.92 0.81 7.00
C PRO A 210 -24.95 1.97 6.72
N TRP A 211 -25.51 3.19 6.65
CA TRP A 211 -24.69 4.39 6.55
C TRP A 211 -23.91 4.64 7.84
N GLN A 212 -22.93 5.55 7.79
CA GLN A 212 -22.15 5.97 8.96
C GLN A 212 -23.08 6.26 10.15
N ASP A 213 -22.67 5.74 11.32
CA ASP A 213 -23.37 5.89 12.60
C ASP A 213 -24.79 5.30 12.66
N GLN A 214 -25.14 4.39 11.76
CA GLN A 214 -26.35 3.56 11.82
C GLN A 214 -26.00 2.10 12.16
N ALA A 215 -27.00 1.32 12.58
CA ALA A 215 -26.83 -0.12 12.72
C ALA A 215 -28.15 -0.88 12.52
N ALA A 216 -28.05 -2.06 11.91
CA ALA A 216 -29.20 -2.92 11.64
C ALA A 216 -28.84 -4.39 11.65
N TRP A 217 -29.84 -5.23 11.93
CA TRP A 217 -29.79 -6.67 11.69
C TRP A 217 -30.28 -6.99 10.28
N TYR A 218 -29.69 -8.00 9.64
CA TYR A 218 -30.04 -8.49 8.32
C TYR A 218 -30.21 -10.01 8.37
N ARG A 219 -31.25 -10.54 7.72
CA ARG A 219 -31.45 -11.99 7.55
C ARG A 219 -32.26 -12.32 6.30
N ASN A 220 -32.30 -13.61 5.96
CA ASN A 220 -33.13 -14.15 4.87
C ASN A 220 -32.90 -13.40 3.54
N VAL A 221 -31.64 -13.23 3.15
CA VAL A 221 -31.25 -12.50 1.94
C VAL A 221 -31.41 -13.40 0.73
N ASN A 222 -32.11 -12.93 -0.30
CA ASN A 222 -32.44 -13.71 -1.47
C ASN A 222 -32.37 -12.86 -2.75
N VAL A 223 -31.86 -13.46 -3.83
CA VAL A 223 -31.91 -12.90 -5.18
C VAL A 223 -32.74 -13.81 -6.06
N THR A 224 -33.82 -13.28 -6.61
CA THR A 224 -34.69 -14.01 -7.54
C THR A 224 -34.59 -13.37 -8.92
N LEU A 225 -34.24 -14.15 -9.94
CA LEU A 225 -34.21 -13.67 -11.32
C LEU A 225 -35.63 -13.45 -11.85
N ALA A 226 -35.77 -12.63 -12.91
CA ALA A 226 -37.04 -12.42 -13.61
C ALA A 226 -37.69 -13.73 -14.13
N SER A 227 -36.90 -14.79 -14.31
CA SER A 227 -37.39 -16.13 -14.65
C SER A 227 -38.09 -16.85 -13.48
N GLY A 228 -38.04 -16.30 -12.27
CA GLY A 228 -38.49 -16.92 -11.02
C GLY A 228 -37.44 -17.85 -10.39
N GLN A 229 -36.27 -18.02 -11.01
CA GLN A 229 -35.18 -18.82 -10.45
C GLN A 229 -34.57 -18.13 -9.22
N ASN A 230 -34.36 -18.89 -8.15
CA ASN A 230 -33.53 -18.46 -7.03
C ASN A 230 -32.05 -18.51 -7.44
N TRP A 231 -31.41 -17.33 -7.50
CA TRP A 231 -30.01 -17.17 -7.87
C TRP A 231 -29.08 -17.24 -6.66
N TYR A 232 -29.51 -16.65 -5.54
CA TYR A 232 -28.77 -16.58 -4.30
C TYR A 232 -29.73 -16.63 -3.13
N SER A 233 -29.40 -17.40 -2.09
CA SER A 233 -30.18 -17.46 -0.87
C SER A 233 -29.29 -17.71 0.33
N ASN A 234 -29.42 -16.89 1.38
CA ASN A 234 -28.67 -17.05 2.61
C ASN A 234 -29.47 -16.55 3.83
N PRO A 235 -29.64 -17.37 4.88
CA PRO A 235 -30.32 -16.94 6.11
C PRO A 235 -29.53 -15.91 6.93
N MET A 236 -28.23 -15.74 6.68
CA MET A 236 -27.30 -14.85 7.39
C MET A 236 -27.01 -15.25 8.85
N THR A 237 -27.18 -16.53 9.21
CA THR A 237 -27.06 -17.03 10.59
C THR A 237 -25.80 -17.86 10.86
N SER A 238 -24.97 -18.11 9.84
CA SER A 238 -23.69 -18.83 9.97
C SER A 238 -22.50 -17.88 9.98
N GLU A 239 -21.46 -18.20 10.75
CA GLU A 239 -20.20 -17.48 10.79
C GLU A 239 -19.49 -17.40 9.43
N ASP A 240 -19.71 -18.37 8.54
CA ASP A 240 -19.14 -18.41 7.18
C ASP A 240 -19.51 -17.18 6.33
N ILE A 241 -20.59 -16.47 6.70
CA ILE A 241 -21.02 -15.25 6.01
C ILE A 241 -19.94 -14.16 6.06
N LYS A 242 -19.11 -14.15 7.11
CA LYS A 242 -18.04 -13.18 7.26
C LYS A 242 -16.95 -13.38 6.20
N VAL A 243 -16.66 -14.62 5.84
CA VAL A 243 -15.70 -14.94 4.77
C VAL A 243 -16.28 -14.56 3.41
N GLU A 244 -17.55 -14.91 3.17
CA GLU A 244 -18.24 -14.62 1.90
C GLU A 244 -18.29 -13.12 1.57
N TYR A 245 -18.59 -12.30 2.57
CA TYR A 245 -18.68 -10.84 2.40
C TYR A 245 -17.34 -10.11 2.56
N GLY A 246 -16.24 -10.84 2.80
CA GLY A 246 -14.92 -10.23 2.95
C GLY A 246 -14.78 -9.34 4.20
N VAL A 247 -15.44 -9.74 5.29
CA VAL A 247 -15.45 -9.01 6.57
C VAL A 247 -15.01 -9.87 7.75
N ALA A 248 -14.51 -11.08 7.48
CA ALA A 248 -13.91 -11.95 8.49
C ALA A 248 -12.68 -11.30 9.13
N THR A 249 -12.31 -11.81 10.29
CA THR A 249 -11.01 -11.53 10.92
C THR A 249 -9.88 -11.87 9.94
N ASN A 250 -8.77 -11.14 10.03
CA ASN A 250 -7.59 -11.40 9.21
C ASN A 250 -6.90 -12.71 9.61
N ASP A 251 -6.62 -13.54 8.61
CA ASP A 251 -6.00 -14.86 8.75
C ASP A 251 -4.47 -14.84 8.57
N PHE A 252 -3.90 -13.71 8.16
CA PHE A 252 -2.46 -13.44 8.08
C PHE A 252 -2.11 -12.14 8.81
N THR A 253 -0.84 -11.95 9.14
CA THR A 253 -0.32 -10.60 9.41
C THR A 253 -0.43 -9.77 8.13
N VAL A 254 -0.92 -8.54 8.22
CA VAL A 254 -1.21 -7.69 7.05
C VAL A 254 -0.58 -6.31 7.18
N CYS A 255 -0.50 -5.61 6.05
CA CYS A 255 -0.10 -4.20 5.99
C CYS A 255 -1.20 -3.40 5.30
N SER A 256 -1.65 -2.30 5.91
CA SER A 256 -2.60 -1.35 5.33
C SER A 256 -1.87 -0.23 4.61
N ASP A 257 -2.38 0.21 3.47
CA ASP A 257 -1.99 1.46 2.80
C ASP A 257 -2.10 2.70 3.69
N ALA A 258 -3.23 2.91 4.36
CA ALA A 258 -3.47 4.14 5.10
C ALA A 258 -4.25 3.90 6.40
N GLY A 259 -4.04 4.79 7.38
CA GLY A 259 -4.73 4.70 8.67
C GLY A 259 -6.24 4.98 8.62
N LYS A 260 -6.79 5.52 7.52
CA LYS A 260 -8.18 6.05 7.49
C LYS A 260 -9.01 5.79 6.22
N ARG A 261 -8.51 6.12 5.02
CA ARG A 261 -9.35 6.35 3.82
C ARG A 261 -9.82 5.05 3.13
N ASP A 262 -8.89 4.17 2.81
CA ASP A 262 -9.06 3.01 1.91
C ASP A 262 -8.83 1.69 2.66
N ARG A 263 -7.78 1.61 3.48
CA ARG A 263 -7.47 0.45 4.34
C ARG A 263 -7.45 -0.88 3.59
N TYR A 264 -6.85 -0.87 2.40
CA TYR A 264 -6.56 -2.09 1.66
C TYR A 264 -5.11 -2.51 1.87
N SER A 265 -4.85 -3.80 1.68
CA SER A 265 -3.49 -4.27 1.52
C SER A 265 -3.09 -4.15 0.06
N TRP A 266 -2.45 -3.05 -0.29
CA TRP A 266 -1.98 -2.77 -1.64
C TRP A 266 -0.61 -3.40 -1.88
N LEU A 267 -0.47 -4.16 -2.96
CA LEU A 267 0.74 -4.94 -3.24
C LEU A 267 1.98 -4.05 -3.41
N GLY A 268 1.85 -2.91 -4.09
CA GLY A 268 2.89 -1.92 -4.30
C GLY A 268 3.28 -1.20 -3.01
N ASP A 269 2.31 -0.79 -2.19
CA ASP A 269 2.56 -0.19 -0.86
C ASP A 269 3.37 -1.12 0.06
N ARG A 270 3.17 -2.44 -0.04
CA ARG A 270 3.96 -3.42 0.70
C ARG A 270 5.43 -3.39 0.27
N GLN A 271 5.71 -3.27 -1.02
CA GLN A 271 7.08 -3.08 -1.51
C GLN A 271 7.69 -1.86 -0.87
N ILE A 272 6.91 -0.80 -0.87
CA ILE A 272 7.28 0.51 -0.39
C ILE A 272 7.12 0.53 1.15
N SER A 273 7.57 -0.48 1.90
CA SER A 273 7.63 -0.42 3.39
C SER A 273 8.30 -1.62 4.02
N ALA A 274 8.31 -2.77 3.33
CA ALA A 274 8.92 -3.99 3.84
C ALA A 274 10.38 -3.80 4.29
N ARG A 275 11.24 -3.11 3.52
CA ARG A 275 12.64 -2.88 3.95
C ARG A 275 12.77 -1.99 5.20
N SER A 276 11.80 -1.13 5.50
CA SER A 276 11.77 -0.34 6.76
C SER A 276 11.42 -1.22 7.94
N VAL A 277 10.46 -2.13 7.78
CA VAL A 277 10.09 -3.17 8.75
C VAL A 277 11.26 -4.13 9.00
N GLU A 278 11.94 -4.57 7.94
CA GLU A 278 13.13 -5.41 8.04
C GLU A 278 14.29 -4.71 8.74
N ALA A 279 14.49 -3.41 8.50
CA ALA A 279 15.56 -2.64 9.12
C ALA A 279 15.43 -2.59 10.66
N VAL A 280 14.21 -2.73 11.19
CA VAL A 280 13.94 -2.83 12.64
C VAL A 280 13.77 -4.26 13.14
N GLY A 281 13.83 -5.27 12.26
CA GLY A 281 13.81 -6.69 12.60
C GLY A 281 12.42 -7.32 12.73
N GLU A 282 11.38 -6.64 12.26
CA GLU A 282 9.97 -7.07 12.38
C GLU A 282 9.54 -7.96 11.19
N PHE A 283 10.35 -8.98 10.88
CA PHE A 283 10.27 -9.76 9.63
C PHE A 283 8.92 -10.45 9.37
N GLU A 284 8.11 -10.71 10.40
CA GLU A 284 6.77 -11.30 10.27
C GLU A 284 5.78 -10.39 9.51
N TYR A 285 6.00 -9.07 9.55
CA TYR A 285 5.24 -8.08 8.78
C TYR A 285 5.73 -7.94 7.34
N VAL A 286 6.66 -8.81 6.91
CA VAL A 286 7.03 -9.01 5.51
C VAL A 286 6.59 -10.40 5.04
N SER A 287 6.92 -11.45 5.79
CA SER A 287 6.55 -12.82 5.41
C SER A 287 5.03 -13.06 5.44
N GLY A 288 4.33 -12.56 6.46
CA GLY A 288 2.87 -12.77 6.60
C GLY A 288 2.05 -12.16 5.45
N PRO A 289 2.27 -10.88 5.09
CA PRO A 289 1.62 -10.29 3.91
C PRO A 289 2.00 -11.01 2.61
N ALA A 290 3.21 -11.55 2.51
CA ALA A 290 3.62 -12.32 1.34
C ALA A 290 2.88 -13.67 1.23
N GLU A 291 2.76 -14.40 2.35
CA GLU A 291 1.94 -15.61 2.43
C GLU A 291 0.47 -15.33 2.08
N GLN A 292 -0.07 -14.19 2.52
CA GLN A 292 -1.41 -13.76 2.14
C GLN A 292 -1.55 -13.56 0.61
N ALA A 293 -0.55 -12.97 -0.04
CA ALA A 293 -0.57 -12.77 -1.49
C ALA A 293 -0.59 -14.13 -2.22
N PHE A 294 0.30 -15.04 -1.84
CA PHE A 294 0.37 -16.38 -2.44
C PHE A 294 -0.89 -17.21 -2.17
N ALA A 295 -1.46 -17.13 -0.97
CA ALA A 295 -2.73 -17.80 -0.65
C ALA A 295 -3.92 -17.29 -1.48
N ARG A 296 -3.76 -16.15 -2.15
CA ARG A 296 -4.78 -15.49 -2.99
C ARG A 296 -4.38 -15.46 -4.47
N GLN A 297 -3.36 -16.22 -4.84
CA GLN A 297 -2.98 -16.40 -6.23
C GLN A 297 -4.04 -17.21 -6.96
N ILE A 298 -4.46 -16.73 -8.13
CA ILE A 298 -5.39 -17.46 -9.00
C ILE A 298 -4.64 -18.34 -10.00
N ALA A 299 -5.36 -19.20 -10.73
CA ALA A 299 -4.76 -20.22 -11.60
C ALA A 299 -3.87 -19.66 -12.74
N SER A 300 -4.05 -18.39 -13.14
CA SER A 300 -3.18 -17.71 -14.12
C SER A 300 -1.80 -17.36 -13.56
N GLY A 301 -1.60 -17.43 -12.24
CA GLY A 301 -0.41 -16.96 -11.54
C GLY A 301 -0.52 -15.55 -10.96
N GLU A 302 -1.57 -14.82 -11.33
CA GLU A 302 -1.84 -13.47 -10.84
C GLU A 302 -2.20 -13.44 -9.35
N VAL A 303 -1.80 -12.37 -8.66
CA VAL A 303 -2.22 -12.05 -7.29
C VAL A 303 -2.98 -10.71 -7.23
N PRO A 304 -3.99 -10.57 -6.36
CA PRO A 304 -4.75 -9.33 -6.29
C PRO A 304 -3.88 -8.12 -5.89
N SER A 305 -3.90 -7.06 -6.71
CA SER A 305 -3.14 -5.81 -6.44
C SER A 305 -3.62 -5.05 -5.20
N ASN A 306 -4.92 -5.16 -4.87
CA ASN A 306 -5.46 -4.73 -3.59
C ASN A 306 -6.13 -5.92 -2.90
N MET A 307 -6.06 -5.95 -1.58
CA MET A 307 -6.47 -7.12 -0.83
C MET A 307 -7.24 -6.70 0.42
N LEU A 308 -8.41 -7.30 0.62
CA LEU A 308 -9.11 -7.24 1.90
C LEU A 308 -8.27 -7.95 2.97
N PHE A 309 -8.28 -7.47 4.21
CA PHE A 309 -7.55 -8.14 5.28
C PHE A 309 -8.18 -9.46 5.70
N SER A 310 -9.49 -9.61 5.51
CA SER A 310 -10.27 -10.79 5.89
C SER A 310 -9.84 -12.06 5.17
N GLN A 311 -10.04 -13.21 5.82
CA GLN A 311 -10.08 -14.49 5.11
C GLN A 311 -11.04 -14.45 3.92
N LEU A 312 -10.66 -15.13 2.81
CA LEU A 312 -11.47 -15.27 1.60
C LEU A 312 -11.57 -16.74 1.20
N ASP A 313 -12.72 -17.12 0.62
CA ASP A 313 -12.87 -18.41 -0.05
C ASP A 313 -12.35 -18.33 -1.51
N PRO A 314 -12.15 -19.46 -2.22
CA PRO A 314 -11.58 -19.45 -3.58
C PRO A 314 -12.37 -18.60 -4.59
N LEU A 315 -13.70 -18.55 -4.45
CA LEU A 315 -14.54 -17.72 -5.31
C LEU A 315 -14.34 -16.23 -5.00
N GLY A 316 -14.23 -15.88 -3.72
CA GLY A 316 -13.94 -14.53 -3.25
C GLY A 316 -12.57 -14.05 -3.68
N VAL A 317 -11.57 -14.93 -3.66
CA VAL A 317 -10.24 -14.66 -4.24
C VAL A 317 -10.39 -14.37 -5.74
N GLN A 318 -10.98 -15.28 -6.51
CA GLN A 318 -11.10 -15.12 -7.96
C GLN A 318 -11.81 -13.81 -8.36
N GLY A 319 -12.98 -13.53 -7.76
CA GLY A 319 -13.76 -12.35 -8.12
C GLY A 319 -13.06 -11.02 -7.80
N ARG A 320 -12.17 -11.01 -6.80
CA ARG A 320 -11.45 -9.80 -6.36
C ARG A 320 -10.15 -9.61 -7.13
N THR A 321 -9.43 -10.70 -7.46
CA THR A 321 -8.22 -10.65 -8.30
C THR A 321 -8.52 -10.09 -9.69
N GLU A 322 -9.50 -10.68 -10.40
CA GLU A 322 -9.86 -10.29 -11.78
C GLU A 322 -10.44 -8.86 -11.90
N SER A 323 -10.68 -8.16 -10.78
CA SER A 323 -11.34 -6.86 -10.76
C SER A 323 -10.41 -5.64 -10.90
N LEU A 324 -9.10 -5.76 -10.63
CA LEU A 324 -8.14 -4.63 -10.65
C LEU A 324 -6.89 -4.82 -11.51
N ASP A 325 -6.68 -6.03 -12.02
CA ASP A 325 -5.54 -6.47 -12.81
C ASP A 325 -5.13 -5.55 -13.97
N LEU A 326 -6.10 -4.88 -14.59
CA LEU A 326 -5.91 -4.25 -15.90
C LEU A 326 -4.90 -3.07 -15.93
N ILE A 327 -4.42 -2.57 -14.79
CA ILE A 327 -3.64 -1.31 -14.72
C ILE A 327 -2.44 -1.28 -13.75
N LEU A 328 -2.15 -2.34 -12.98
CA LEU A 328 -1.09 -2.32 -11.93
C LEU A 328 -0.19 -3.57 -11.92
N VAL A 329 -0.07 -4.28 -13.05
CA VAL A 329 0.71 -5.53 -13.12
C VAL A 329 2.17 -5.35 -12.71
N ASP A 330 2.76 -4.16 -12.93
CA ASP A 330 4.14 -3.90 -12.51
C ASP A 330 4.33 -3.91 -10.97
N TRP A 331 3.25 -3.83 -10.19
CA TRP A 331 3.31 -4.03 -8.74
C TRP A 331 3.63 -5.47 -8.35
N GLU A 332 3.35 -6.44 -9.22
CA GLU A 332 3.81 -7.82 -9.03
C GLU A 332 5.33 -7.90 -9.16
N SER A 333 5.94 -7.16 -10.08
CA SER A 333 7.40 -7.06 -10.21
C SER A 333 8.03 -6.42 -8.97
N LYS A 334 7.39 -5.38 -8.42
CA LYS A 334 7.75 -4.77 -7.12
C LYS A 334 7.72 -5.79 -5.99
N PHE A 335 6.77 -6.72 -5.99
CA PHE A 335 6.65 -7.72 -4.93
C PHE A 335 7.81 -8.73 -4.89
N PHE A 336 8.49 -9.01 -6.01
CA PHE A 336 9.68 -9.88 -6.01
C PHE A 336 10.87 -9.26 -5.27
N ASP A 337 11.10 -7.96 -5.44
CA ASP A 337 12.14 -7.18 -4.76
C ASP A 337 12.00 -7.27 -3.22
N ILE A 338 10.77 -7.30 -2.71
CA ILE A 338 10.47 -7.55 -1.29
C ILE A 338 11.01 -8.90 -0.84
N ILE A 339 10.60 -9.96 -1.55
CA ILE A 339 10.93 -11.33 -1.17
C ILE A 339 12.44 -11.54 -1.26
N TYR A 340 13.07 -10.96 -2.28
CA TYR A 340 14.52 -10.96 -2.45
C TYR A 340 15.22 -10.31 -1.27
N HIS A 341 14.84 -9.09 -0.87
CA HIS A 341 15.45 -8.40 0.26
C HIS A 341 15.18 -9.07 1.61
N TYR A 342 13.97 -9.59 1.82
CA TYR A 342 13.64 -10.43 2.97
C TYR A 342 14.56 -11.64 3.05
N TRP A 343 14.75 -12.36 1.93
CA TRP A 343 15.66 -13.50 1.87
C TRP A 343 17.12 -13.09 2.09
N GLN A 344 17.59 -12.00 1.49
CA GLN A 344 18.94 -11.47 1.72
C GLN A 344 19.19 -11.16 3.20
N LYS A 345 18.19 -10.63 3.92
CA LYS A 345 18.33 -10.27 5.34
C LYS A 345 18.14 -11.45 6.29
N THR A 346 17.27 -12.40 5.96
CA THR A 346 16.92 -13.52 6.87
C THR A 346 17.65 -14.82 6.57
N GLY A 347 18.07 -15.04 5.32
CA GLY A 347 18.59 -16.31 4.85
C GLY A 347 17.54 -17.43 4.86
N ASN A 348 16.25 -17.08 4.81
CA ASN A 348 15.16 -18.04 4.96
C ASN A 348 14.89 -18.84 3.67
N ASP A 349 15.75 -19.81 3.39
CA ASP A 349 15.63 -20.70 2.23
C ASP A 349 14.35 -21.54 2.27
N SER A 350 13.86 -21.89 3.47
CA SER A 350 12.62 -22.66 3.63
C SER A 350 11.40 -21.90 3.13
N PHE A 351 11.35 -20.58 3.34
CA PHE A 351 10.29 -19.73 2.80
C PHE A 351 10.31 -19.74 1.27
N LEU A 352 11.48 -19.53 0.66
CA LEU A 352 11.59 -19.58 -0.79
C LEU A 352 11.22 -20.95 -1.35
N GLN A 353 11.67 -22.04 -0.72
CA GLN A 353 11.34 -23.40 -1.16
C GLN A 353 9.84 -23.69 -1.09
N ALA A 354 9.16 -23.22 -0.03
CA ALA A 354 7.73 -23.41 0.15
C ALA A 354 6.90 -22.68 -0.92
N HIS A 355 7.34 -21.48 -1.32
CA HIS A 355 6.59 -20.60 -2.24
C HIS A 355 7.18 -20.50 -3.64
N TRP A 356 8.21 -21.29 -3.97
CA TRP A 356 8.85 -21.24 -5.30
C TRP A 356 7.87 -21.52 -6.45
N GLY A 357 6.91 -22.42 -6.21
CA GLY A 357 5.83 -22.69 -7.16
C GLY A 357 4.98 -21.45 -7.45
N ASP A 358 4.57 -20.76 -6.38
CA ASP A 358 3.75 -19.55 -6.45
C ASP A 358 4.50 -18.41 -7.13
N MET A 359 5.75 -18.17 -6.72
CA MET A 359 6.64 -17.16 -7.31
C MET A 359 6.88 -17.40 -8.80
N ARG A 360 7.04 -18.66 -9.22
CA ARG A 360 7.17 -19.01 -10.64
C ARG A 360 5.89 -18.74 -11.43
N ALA A 361 4.73 -19.06 -10.86
CA ALA A 361 3.45 -18.82 -11.52
C ALA A 361 3.22 -17.31 -11.70
N MET A 362 3.50 -16.52 -10.67
CA MET A 362 3.45 -15.06 -10.69
C MET A 362 4.41 -14.45 -11.71
N MET A 363 5.67 -14.92 -11.76
CA MET A 363 6.63 -14.41 -12.75
C MET A 363 6.23 -14.79 -14.17
N ALA A 364 5.65 -15.97 -14.38
CA ALA A 364 5.11 -16.35 -15.68
C ALA A 364 3.95 -15.44 -16.11
N TYR A 365 3.09 -15.06 -15.16
CA TYR A 365 2.03 -14.08 -15.37
C TYR A 365 2.60 -12.71 -15.78
N VAL A 366 3.51 -12.14 -14.98
CA VAL A 366 4.20 -10.87 -15.27
C VAL A 366 4.85 -10.88 -16.66
N MET A 367 5.59 -11.93 -17.01
CA MET A 367 6.23 -12.05 -18.32
C MET A 367 5.21 -12.10 -19.47
N GLN A 368 4.00 -12.63 -19.23
CA GLN A 368 2.95 -12.73 -20.22
C GLN A 368 2.16 -11.43 -20.38
N THR A 369 1.93 -10.67 -19.30
CA THR A 369 0.98 -9.55 -19.28
C THR A 369 1.62 -8.17 -19.13
N SER A 370 2.83 -8.09 -18.57
CA SER A 370 3.58 -6.85 -18.37
C SER A 370 4.79 -6.72 -19.30
N ILE A 371 5.10 -7.69 -20.15
CA ILE A 371 6.20 -7.57 -21.12
C ILE A 371 5.69 -7.75 -22.53
N ASP A 372 5.88 -6.74 -23.38
CA ASP A 372 5.53 -6.81 -24.79
C ASP A 372 6.44 -7.83 -25.50
N PRO A 373 5.87 -8.91 -26.09
CA PRO A 373 6.67 -9.97 -26.71
C PRO A 373 7.39 -9.52 -28.00
N GLN A 374 6.99 -8.39 -28.60
CA GLN A 374 7.62 -7.84 -29.80
C GLN A 374 8.71 -6.83 -29.47
N THR A 375 8.44 -5.93 -28.52
CA THR A 375 9.36 -4.82 -28.21
C THR A 375 10.24 -5.09 -26.99
N SER A 376 9.87 -6.08 -26.15
CA SER A 376 10.48 -6.38 -24.85
C SER A 376 10.43 -5.22 -23.85
N PHE A 377 9.58 -4.21 -24.07
CA PHE A 377 9.31 -3.20 -23.06
C PHE A 377 8.33 -3.73 -22.02
N GLY A 378 8.61 -3.39 -20.77
CA GLY A 378 7.67 -3.52 -19.68
C GLY A 378 6.52 -2.54 -19.83
N THR A 379 5.32 -2.96 -19.44
CA THR A 379 4.10 -2.17 -19.41
C THR A 379 3.53 -2.16 -18.00
N ASN A 380 2.83 -1.08 -17.64
CA ASN A 380 1.99 -1.09 -16.45
C ASN A 380 0.59 -1.64 -16.82
N GLY A 381 0.53 -2.94 -17.10
CA GLY A 381 -0.66 -3.61 -17.64
C GLY A 381 -1.09 -3.01 -18.98
N GLY A 382 -2.35 -2.59 -19.08
CA GLY A 382 -2.93 -1.98 -20.29
C GLY A 382 -2.44 -0.55 -20.62
N SER A 383 -1.60 0.05 -19.77
CA SER A 383 -1.18 1.47 -19.88
C SER A 383 -0.12 1.75 -20.95
N GLY A 384 0.38 0.72 -21.64
CA GLY A 384 1.45 0.82 -22.62
C GLY A 384 2.86 0.80 -22.02
N PRO A 385 3.91 0.87 -22.88
CA PRO A 385 5.29 0.68 -22.46
C PRO A 385 5.80 1.84 -21.58
N ALA A 386 6.56 1.51 -20.53
CA ALA A 386 7.16 2.47 -19.61
C ALA A 386 8.61 2.09 -19.28
N ILE A 387 9.50 3.09 -19.18
CA ILE A 387 10.92 2.84 -18.89
C ILE A 387 11.08 2.29 -17.47
N SER A 388 10.49 2.94 -16.46
CA SER A 388 10.55 2.47 -15.07
C SER A 388 9.99 1.05 -14.89
N SER A 389 8.80 0.74 -15.43
CA SER A 389 8.25 -0.62 -15.38
C SER A 389 9.14 -1.65 -16.10
N THR A 390 9.78 -1.28 -17.22
CA THR A 390 10.74 -2.18 -17.91
C THR A 390 11.97 -2.47 -17.05
N ALA A 391 12.54 -1.44 -16.42
CA ALA A 391 13.72 -1.56 -15.58
C ALA A 391 13.42 -2.36 -14.30
N LEU A 392 12.25 -2.16 -13.71
CA LEU A 392 11.74 -2.96 -12.60
C LEU A 392 11.57 -4.44 -12.99
N ASN A 393 10.99 -4.73 -14.15
CA ASN A 393 10.85 -6.11 -14.65
C ASN A 393 12.23 -6.79 -14.83
N ILE A 394 13.25 -6.05 -15.29
CA ILE A 394 14.63 -6.56 -15.38
C ILE A 394 15.14 -6.97 -14.00
N ILE A 395 14.98 -6.11 -12.99
CA ILE A 395 15.42 -6.39 -11.61
C ILE A 395 14.72 -7.63 -11.06
N ALA A 396 13.39 -7.70 -11.15
CA ALA A 396 12.61 -8.83 -10.66
C ALA A 396 13.01 -10.16 -11.34
N LEU A 397 13.29 -10.14 -12.64
CA LEU A 397 13.77 -11.33 -13.38
C LEU A 397 15.18 -11.76 -12.92
N GLU A 398 16.06 -10.81 -12.65
CA GLU A 398 17.42 -11.07 -12.16
C GLU A 398 17.42 -11.62 -10.73
N GLU A 399 16.57 -11.08 -9.86
CA GLU A 399 16.36 -11.57 -8.49
C GLU A 399 15.78 -12.99 -8.47
N MET A 400 14.76 -13.25 -9.30
CA MET A 400 14.22 -14.59 -9.50
C MET A 400 15.28 -15.57 -10.02
N ALA A 401 16.16 -15.10 -10.92
CA ALA A 401 17.26 -15.92 -11.41
C ALA A 401 18.27 -16.24 -10.29
N GLU A 402 18.60 -15.30 -9.41
CA GLU A 402 19.52 -15.50 -8.29
C GLU A 402 18.93 -16.47 -7.25
N MET A 403 17.70 -16.20 -6.78
CA MET A 403 17.00 -17.06 -5.82
C MET A 403 16.84 -18.49 -6.37
N GLY A 404 16.41 -18.62 -7.63
CA GLY A 404 16.28 -19.92 -8.28
C GLY A 404 17.60 -20.65 -8.43
N SER A 405 18.69 -19.94 -8.74
CA SER A 405 20.03 -20.54 -8.84
C SER A 405 20.52 -21.04 -7.48
N HIS A 406 20.32 -20.25 -6.41
CA HIS A 406 20.67 -20.61 -5.04
C HIS A 406 19.99 -21.91 -4.60
N LEU A 407 18.72 -22.09 -4.96
CA LEU A 407 17.94 -23.29 -4.64
C LEU A 407 18.16 -24.47 -5.61
N GLY A 408 18.92 -24.28 -6.69
CA GLY A 408 19.19 -25.32 -7.70
C GLY A 408 18.10 -25.52 -8.76
N TYR A 409 17.19 -24.54 -8.95
CA TYR A 409 16.09 -24.59 -9.92
C TYR A 409 16.48 -24.10 -11.32
N SER A 410 17.43 -24.79 -11.96
CA SER A 410 18.11 -24.32 -13.19
C SER A 410 17.26 -24.13 -14.45
N SER A 411 16.14 -24.85 -14.62
CA SER A 411 15.36 -24.79 -15.86
C SER A 411 14.51 -23.53 -16.01
N ALA A 412 14.06 -22.91 -14.92
CA ALA A 412 13.30 -21.65 -14.94
C ALA A 412 14.23 -20.42 -15.05
N VAL A 413 15.40 -20.48 -14.40
CA VAL A 413 16.39 -19.40 -14.32
C VAL A 413 16.84 -18.90 -15.70
N ALA A 414 17.10 -19.82 -16.64
CA ALA A 414 17.63 -19.44 -17.95
C ALA A 414 16.65 -18.56 -18.75
N ALA A 415 15.34 -18.80 -18.63
CA ALA A 415 14.32 -18.00 -19.30
C ALA A 415 14.28 -16.56 -18.75
N TYR A 416 14.41 -16.41 -17.42
CA TYR A 416 14.41 -15.10 -16.77
C TYR A 416 15.61 -14.26 -17.21
N GLN A 417 16.81 -14.85 -17.23
CA GLN A 417 18.02 -14.18 -17.71
C GLN A 417 17.92 -13.75 -19.18
N VAL A 418 17.35 -14.59 -20.04
CA VAL A 418 17.14 -14.24 -21.46
C VAL A 418 16.19 -13.04 -21.57
N GLN A 419 15.06 -13.06 -20.88
CA GLN A 419 14.09 -11.97 -20.95
C GLN A 419 14.63 -10.67 -20.34
N ALA A 420 15.37 -10.73 -19.23
CA ALA A 420 16.02 -9.57 -18.63
C ALA A 420 16.99 -8.90 -19.62
N ASN A 421 17.81 -9.70 -20.33
CA ASN A 421 18.74 -9.20 -21.34
C ASN A 421 18.04 -8.57 -22.57
N LEU A 422 16.92 -9.15 -23.02
CA LEU A 422 16.12 -8.58 -24.12
C LEU A 422 15.56 -7.21 -23.74
N SER A 423 14.97 -7.11 -22.54
CA SER A 423 14.37 -5.88 -22.02
C SER A 423 15.45 -4.80 -21.75
N ARG A 424 16.62 -5.21 -21.25
CA ARG A 424 17.80 -4.34 -21.09
C ARG A 424 18.25 -3.74 -22.41
N LYS A 425 18.35 -4.56 -23.46
CA LYS A 425 18.69 -4.09 -24.82
C LYS A 425 17.64 -3.11 -25.36
N ALA A 426 16.36 -3.33 -25.07
CA ALA A 426 15.29 -2.42 -25.46
C ALA A 426 15.47 -1.03 -24.81
N LEU A 427 15.73 -0.98 -23.49
CA LEU A 427 16.01 0.27 -22.77
C LEU A 427 17.29 0.96 -23.22
N GLU A 428 18.37 0.21 -23.50
CA GLU A 428 19.60 0.78 -24.04
C GLU A 428 19.38 1.51 -25.38
N GLY A 429 18.40 1.06 -26.17
CA GLY A 429 17.99 1.69 -27.42
C GLY A 429 17.26 3.03 -27.26
N LEU A 430 16.81 3.39 -26.05
CA LEU A 430 16.12 4.65 -25.74
C LEU A 430 17.07 5.80 -25.35
N TRP A 431 18.39 5.57 -25.41
CA TRP A 431 19.36 6.62 -25.14
C TRP A 431 19.31 7.72 -26.21
N ASN A 432 18.97 8.95 -25.79
CA ASN A 432 19.00 10.12 -26.64
C ASN A 432 20.40 10.76 -26.60
N GLU A 433 21.22 10.50 -27.62
CA GLU A 433 22.59 11.03 -27.72
C GLU A 433 22.67 12.57 -27.71
N THR A 434 21.69 13.24 -28.32
CA THR A 434 21.66 14.72 -28.39
C THR A 434 21.23 15.32 -27.05
N GLY A 435 20.22 14.72 -26.42
CA GLY A 435 19.64 15.18 -25.17
C GLY A 435 20.46 14.81 -23.93
N GLY A 436 21.16 13.67 -23.96
CA GLY A 436 21.90 13.13 -22.82
C GLY A 436 21.01 12.44 -21.78
N PHE A 437 19.88 11.86 -22.18
CA PHE A 437 18.92 11.21 -21.28
C PHE A 437 18.25 10.00 -21.94
N TYR A 438 17.62 9.14 -21.14
CA TYR A 438 16.75 8.07 -21.62
C TYR A 438 15.32 8.57 -21.74
N ALA A 439 14.70 8.39 -22.91
CA ALA A 439 13.28 8.69 -23.14
C ALA A 439 12.77 7.97 -24.40
N PHE A 440 11.46 7.74 -24.48
CA PHE A 440 10.85 7.32 -25.73
C PHE A 440 10.98 8.42 -26.81
N PRO A 441 10.99 8.07 -28.11
CA PRO A 441 11.08 9.05 -29.19
C PRO A 441 10.03 10.16 -29.08
N GLY A 442 10.47 11.42 -29.08
CA GLY A 442 9.60 12.59 -28.98
C GLY A 442 9.01 12.84 -27.58
N LYS A 443 9.50 12.15 -26.56
CA LYS A 443 9.13 12.34 -25.15
C LYS A 443 10.27 12.97 -24.35
N GLU A 444 9.91 13.55 -23.22
CA GLU A 444 10.85 13.99 -22.19
C GLU A 444 11.15 12.83 -21.23
N TYR A 445 12.20 12.99 -20.41
CA TYR A 445 12.54 12.05 -19.34
C TYR A 445 11.79 12.37 -18.05
N SER A 446 11.52 11.35 -17.24
CA SER A 446 11.02 11.49 -15.87
C SER A 446 12.11 11.23 -14.82
N ILE A 447 11.95 11.76 -13.60
CA ILE A 447 12.84 11.46 -12.47
C ILE A 447 12.71 10.00 -12.01
N ASP A 448 11.55 9.38 -12.23
CA ASP A 448 11.32 7.96 -11.97
C ASP A 448 12.17 7.09 -12.91
N ASP A 449 12.19 7.42 -14.21
CA ASP A 449 13.06 6.75 -15.18
C ASP A 449 14.53 6.90 -14.81
N MET A 450 14.96 8.07 -14.31
CA MET A 450 16.34 8.29 -13.84
C MET A 450 16.73 7.33 -12.73
N ALA A 451 15.85 7.15 -11.74
CA ALA A 451 16.05 6.24 -10.63
C ALA A 451 16.19 4.79 -11.11
N TRP A 452 15.20 4.30 -11.86
CA TRP A 452 15.16 2.90 -12.28
C TRP A 452 16.23 2.53 -13.30
N ILE A 453 16.65 3.46 -14.17
CA ILE A 453 17.83 3.29 -15.04
C ILE A 453 19.12 3.11 -14.23
N GLU A 454 19.27 3.82 -13.11
CA GLU A 454 20.41 3.67 -12.21
C GLU A 454 20.35 2.39 -11.39
N LEU A 455 19.18 2.00 -10.89
CA LEU A 455 18.99 0.76 -10.15
C LEU A 455 19.27 -0.46 -11.03
N ALA A 456 18.67 -0.50 -12.23
CA ALA A 456 18.89 -1.59 -13.18
C ALA A 456 20.25 -1.51 -13.92
N LYS A 457 21.07 -0.47 -13.67
CA LYS A 457 22.38 -0.24 -14.30
C LYS A 457 22.32 -0.25 -15.84
N ILE A 458 21.32 0.39 -16.43
CA ILE A 458 21.16 0.44 -17.90
C ILE A 458 22.26 1.33 -18.51
N GLY A 459 22.84 0.88 -19.62
CA GLY A 459 23.90 1.59 -20.34
C GLY A 459 25.24 1.72 -19.59
N THR A 460 26.12 2.58 -20.10
CA THR A 460 27.44 2.80 -19.48
C THR A 460 27.34 3.76 -18.28
N ALA A 461 28.34 3.74 -17.41
CA ALA A 461 28.41 4.64 -16.27
C ALA A 461 28.40 6.12 -16.73
N GLU A 462 29.07 6.44 -17.83
CA GLU A 462 29.13 7.80 -18.38
C GLU A 462 27.75 8.28 -18.87
N ARG A 463 26.97 7.39 -19.49
CA ARG A 463 25.59 7.72 -19.91
C ARG A 463 24.69 7.98 -18.72
N ARG A 464 24.79 7.16 -17.67
CA ARG A 464 24.04 7.39 -16.42
C ARG A 464 24.48 8.70 -15.75
N ASP A 465 25.77 8.97 -15.62
CA ASP A 465 26.27 10.24 -15.08
C ASP A 465 25.77 11.45 -15.89
N LYS A 466 25.76 11.33 -17.22
CA LYS A 466 25.20 12.35 -18.09
C LYS A 466 23.69 12.52 -17.85
N PHE A 467 22.94 11.45 -17.71
CA PHE A 467 21.51 11.51 -17.41
C PHE A 467 21.24 12.21 -16.07
N TRP A 468 21.96 11.81 -15.01
CA TRP A 468 21.86 12.42 -13.69
C TRP A 468 22.27 13.90 -13.64
N SER A 469 23.10 14.36 -14.60
CA SER A 469 23.41 15.79 -14.72
C SER A 469 22.18 16.68 -15.01
N HIS A 470 21.06 16.09 -15.44
CA HIS A 470 19.80 16.80 -15.67
C HIS A 470 18.93 16.97 -14.41
N LEU A 471 19.18 16.22 -13.33
CA LEU A 471 18.38 16.24 -12.11
C LEU A 471 18.14 17.65 -11.53
N PRO A 472 19.14 18.58 -11.47
CA PRO A 472 18.92 19.93 -10.95
C PRO A 472 17.82 20.71 -11.68
N SER A 473 17.52 20.37 -12.95
CA SER A 473 16.45 21.04 -13.71
C SER A 473 15.04 20.63 -13.27
N ARG A 474 14.91 19.57 -12.47
CA ARG A 474 13.65 19.07 -11.87
C ARG A 474 13.45 19.53 -10.43
N GLN A 475 14.37 20.34 -9.89
CA GLN A 475 14.35 20.72 -8.49
C GLN A 475 13.27 21.76 -8.18
N VAL A 476 12.57 21.54 -7.07
CA VAL A 476 11.64 22.46 -6.41
C VAL A 476 12.02 22.61 -4.93
N PRO A 477 11.46 23.56 -4.17
CA PRO A 477 11.84 23.73 -2.78
C PRO A 477 11.67 22.46 -1.93
N GLY A 478 10.60 21.70 -2.13
CA GLY A 478 10.32 20.46 -1.41
C GLY A 478 11.11 19.22 -1.87
N GLY A 479 11.83 19.28 -3.00
CA GLY A 479 12.52 18.11 -3.57
C GLY A 479 12.62 18.17 -5.09
N TYR A 480 12.15 17.12 -5.78
CA TYR A 480 12.18 17.00 -7.24
C TYR A 480 10.82 16.58 -7.78
N VAL A 481 10.46 17.11 -8.94
CA VAL A 481 9.16 16.86 -9.59
C VAL A 481 9.33 16.72 -11.10
N ASP A 482 8.48 15.91 -11.70
CA ASP A 482 8.33 15.85 -13.15
C ASP A 482 7.50 17.04 -13.67
N PRO A 483 7.70 17.44 -14.95
CA PRO A 483 6.95 18.54 -15.53
C PRO A 483 5.44 18.27 -15.54
N PRO A 484 4.59 19.32 -15.51
CA PRO A 484 3.14 19.20 -15.27
C PRO A 484 2.35 18.32 -16.26
N ALA A 485 2.92 17.98 -17.41
CA ALA A 485 2.26 17.20 -18.45
C ALA A 485 2.23 15.68 -18.16
N ASP A 486 3.03 15.19 -17.21
CA ASP A 486 3.17 13.76 -16.91
C ASP A 486 2.76 13.39 -15.47
N ASN A 487 2.11 14.30 -14.72
CA ASN A 487 1.66 13.99 -13.37
C ASN A 487 0.43 13.07 -13.38
N LYS A 488 0.66 11.77 -13.60
CA LYS A 488 -0.37 10.71 -13.62
C LYS A 488 -1.17 10.59 -12.30
N PHE A 489 -0.72 11.26 -11.24
CA PHE A 489 -1.37 11.30 -9.93
C PHE A 489 -1.97 12.67 -9.57
N ASP A 490 -2.13 13.59 -10.53
CA ASP A 490 -2.99 14.78 -10.30
C ASP A 490 -4.48 14.41 -10.37
N LEU A 491 -4.89 13.44 -9.55
CA LEU A 491 -6.24 12.88 -9.49
C LEU A 491 -7.30 13.94 -9.12
N LEU A 492 -6.86 15.07 -8.53
CA LEU A 492 -7.70 16.05 -7.86
C LEU A 492 -7.47 17.50 -8.35
N GLY A 493 -6.65 17.70 -9.40
CA GLY A 493 -6.44 19.02 -10.01
C GLY A 493 -5.69 20.03 -9.13
N GLY A 494 -4.77 19.55 -8.29
CA GLY A 494 -4.02 20.32 -7.30
C GLY A 494 -2.63 20.79 -7.74
N GLY A 495 -2.26 20.59 -9.01
CA GLY A 495 -0.96 21.03 -9.54
C GLY A 495 0.20 20.09 -9.23
N VAL A 496 1.43 20.57 -9.39
CA VAL A 496 2.67 19.79 -9.25
C VAL A 496 2.91 19.43 -7.79
N LYS A 497 3.12 18.14 -7.51
CA LYS A 497 3.32 17.57 -6.17
C LYS A 497 4.48 16.60 -6.18
N ILE A 498 5.04 16.35 -5.01
CA ILE A 498 6.05 15.33 -4.79
C ILE A 498 5.33 14.06 -4.33
N SER A 499 5.36 13.04 -5.20
CA SER A 499 4.99 11.67 -4.80
C SER A 499 6.09 11.11 -3.91
N MET A 500 5.72 10.69 -2.70
CA MET A 500 6.70 10.10 -1.78
C MET A 500 7.26 8.78 -2.31
N ASN A 501 6.50 8.06 -3.15
CA ASN A 501 6.90 6.85 -3.88
C ASN A 501 7.97 7.13 -4.96
N ILE A 502 7.89 8.26 -5.68
CA ILE A 502 8.91 8.63 -6.67
C ILE A 502 10.16 9.22 -5.98
N ALA A 503 9.97 10.04 -4.95
CA ALA A 503 11.09 10.59 -4.16
C ALA A 503 11.92 9.46 -3.51
N ALA A 504 11.23 8.39 -3.14
CA ALA A 504 11.76 7.14 -2.68
C ALA A 504 12.68 6.44 -3.70
N ASP A 505 12.18 6.19 -4.91
CA ASP A 505 12.97 5.56 -5.98
C ASP A 505 14.20 6.40 -6.31
N LEU A 506 14.03 7.72 -6.38
CA LEU A 506 15.14 8.66 -6.59
C LEU A 506 16.22 8.55 -5.52
N LEU A 507 15.83 8.37 -4.25
CA LEU A 507 16.78 8.22 -3.16
C LEU A 507 17.58 6.93 -3.27
N TRP A 508 16.97 5.80 -3.66
CA TRP A 508 17.72 4.58 -3.92
C TRP A 508 18.75 4.78 -5.05
N GLY A 509 18.35 5.47 -6.12
CA GLY A 509 19.27 5.86 -7.19
C GLY A 509 20.45 6.70 -6.67
N LEU A 510 20.21 7.69 -5.80
CA LEU A 510 21.25 8.49 -5.16
C LEU A 510 22.17 7.65 -4.26
N GLY A 511 21.59 6.67 -3.56
CA GLY A 511 22.31 5.69 -2.74
C GLY A 511 23.31 4.90 -3.57
N GLU A 512 22.83 4.32 -4.68
CA GLU A 512 23.63 3.56 -5.64
C GLU A 512 24.76 4.37 -6.29
N ARG A 513 24.57 5.69 -6.43
CA ARG A 513 25.57 6.61 -6.96
C ARG A 513 26.59 7.08 -5.93
N GLY A 514 26.35 6.82 -4.65
CA GLY A 514 27.18 7.36 -3.57
C GLY A 514 27.03 8.88 -3.37
N ASP A 515 25.92 9.49 -3.82
CA ASP A 515 25.65 10.92 -3.68
C ASP A 515 24.90 11.21 -2.36
N GLY A 516 25.62 11.05 -1.24
CA GLY A 516 25.08 11.30 0.09
C GLY A 516 24.71 12.75 0.35
N LYS A 517 25.29 13.71 -0.39
CA LYS A 517 24.96 15.13 -0.23
C LYS A 517 23.56 15.41 -0.76
N THR A 518 23.28 14.99 -1.99
CA THR A 518 21.95 15.18 -2.61
C THR A 518 20.91 14.32 -1.90
N ALA A 519 21.26 13.10 -1.49
CA ALA A 519 20.37 12.26 -0.69
C ALA A 519 19.98 12.92 0.64
N GLN A 520 20.95 13.50 1.36
CA GLN A 520 20.68 14.19 2.62
C GLN A 520 19.78 15.42 2.44
N ASP A 521 19.99 16.20 1.36
CA ASP A 521 19.14 17.34 1.01
C ASP A 521 17.70 16.90 0.69
N LEU A 522 17.55 15.83 -0.09
CA LEU A 522 16.24 15.25 -0.43
C LEU A 522 15.49 14.79 0.82
N VAL A 523 16.15 14.01 1.70
CA VAL A 523 15.56 13.55 2.98
C VAL A 523 15.10 14.73 3.83
N LYS A 524 15.93 15.77 3.97
CA LYS A 524 15.60 16.95 4.79
C LYS A 524 14.42 17.73 4.23
N ARG A 525 14.36 17.95 2.92
CA ARG A 525 13.26 18.70 2.28
C ARG A 525 11.94 17.95 2.29
N THR A 526 11.99 16.62 2.18
CA THR A 526 10.77 15.81 2.08
C THR A 526 10.21 15.40 3.44
N TYR A 527 11.06 14.99 4.40
CA TYR A 527 10.64 14.49 5.72
C TYR A 527 10.73 15.53 6.84
N GLY A 528 11.55 16.56 6.67
CA GLY A 528 11.66 17.67 7.63
C GLY A 528 10.28 18.28 7.98
N PRO A 529 9.45 18.63 6.99
CA PRO A 529 8.11 19.19 7.23
C PRO A 529 7.19 18.24 8.01
N MET A 530 7.34 16.92 7.84
CA MET A 530 6.49 15.91 8.50
C MET A 530 6.79 15.76 10.00
N VAL A 531 8.01 16.11 10.44
CA VAL A 531 8.43 16.02 11.85
C VAL A 531 8.28 17.33 12.62
N GLU A 532 7.99 18.43 11.92
CA GLU A 532 7.67 19.72 12.54
C GLU A 532 6.39 19.62 13.37
N ARG A 533 6.43 20.11 14.61
CA ARG A 533 5.30 20.06 15.57
C ARG A 533 4.28 21.18 15.30
N GLY A 534 3.74 21.22 14.08
CA GLY A 534 2.74 22.17 13.61
C GLY A 534 1.33 21.59 13.46
N VAL A 535 0.45 22.29 12.74
CA VAL A 535 -0.96 21.89 12.52
C VAL A 535 -1.12 20.60 11.70
N ASN A 536 -0.13 20.27 10.86
CA ASN A 536 -0.12 19.07 10.02
C ASN A 536 0.62 17.88 10.69
N TYR A 537 1.04 18.02 11.95
CA TYR A 537 1.78 16.97 12.63
C TYR A 537 0.84 15.80 13.01
N THR A 538 1.03 14.65 12.36
CA THR A 538 0.30 13.41 12.67
C THR A 538 1.15 12.37 13.40
N GLY A 539 2.47 12.56 13.42
CA GLY A 539 3.42 11.54 13.88
C GLY A 539 3.55 10.34 12.93
N ALA A 540 3.07 10.47 11.69
CA ALA A 540 3.16 9.46 10.64
C ALA A 540 3.55 10.11 9.30
N TYR A 541 3.84 9.27 8.31
CA TYR A 541 4.29 9.71 7.01
C TYR A 541 3.16 10.11 6.07
N TRP A 542 3.41 11.07 5.19
CA TRP A 542 2.43 11.59 4.26
C TRP A 542 2.50 10.89 2.90
N GLU A 543 1.35 10.78 2.23
CA GLU A 543 1.22 10.17 0.90
C GLU A 543 1.88 11.04 -0.19
N PHE A 544 1.70 12.36 -0.09
CA PHE A 544 2.22 13.37 -1.02
C PHE A 544 2.71 14.59 -0.23
N LEU A 545 3.68 15.30 -0.80
CA LEU A 545 4.17 16.58 -0.30
C LEU A 545 3.95 17.68 -1.36
N SER A 546 3.61 18.88 -0.93
CA SER A 546 3.51 20.04 -1.82
C SER A 546 4.87 20.34 -2.46
N ALA A 547 4.89 20.88 -3.68
CA ALA A 547 6.15 21.17 -4.39
C ALA A 547 7.05 22.19 -3.63
N ASP A 548 6.47 23.06 -2.82
CA ASP A 548 7.20 24.00 -1.96
C ASP A 548 7.71 23.37 -0.65
N GLY A 549 7.32 22.13 -0.35
CA GLY A 549 7.75 21.39 0.83
C GLY A 549 7.15 21.89 2.14
N THR A 550 6.00 22.57 2.13
CA THR A 550 5.42 23.17 3.34
C THR A 550 4.13 22.50 3.84
N TYR A 551 3.46 21.71 2.99
CA TYR A 551 2.12 21.22 3.27
C TYR A 551 1.86 19.83 2.68
N PRO A 552 0.95 19.02 3.25
CA PRO A 552 0.48 17.79 2.61
C PRO A 552 0.01 18.03 1.16
N GLY A 553 0.54 17.26 0.21
CA GLY A 553 0.51 17.60 -1.23
C GLY A 553 -0.86 17.55 -1.92
N ASN A 554 -1.83 16.87 -1.31
CA ASN A 554 -3.24 16.86 -1.71
C ASN A 554 -4.11 17.66 -0.73
N ASP A 555 -3.55 18.61 0.02
CA ASP A 555 -4.27 19.36 1.05
C ASP A 555 -4.98 18.44 2.07
N LEU A 556 -6.25 18.72 2.42
CA LEU A 556 -7.15 17.91 3.24
C LEU A 556 -7.31 16.47 2.71
N GLU A 557 -6.91 16.22 1.47
CA GLU A 557 -7.05 14.96 0.77
C GLU A 557 -5.80 14.06 0.87
N THR A 558 -4.72 14.56 1.49
CA THR A 558 -3.51 13.78 1.70
C THR A 558 -3.68 12.76 2.82
N ALA A 559 -3.41 11.48 2.57
CA ALA A 559 -3.26 10.54 3.66
C ALA A 559 -1.97 10.86 4.45
N GLN A 560 -2.11 11.43 5.63
CA GLN A 560 -0.99 11.80 6.52
C GLN A 560 -0.56 10.66 7.46
N SER A 561 -0.95 9.43 7.13
CA SER A 561 -0.53 8.17 7.73
C SER A 561 -0.61 7.11 6.64
N HIS A 562 0.20 7.28 5.60
CA HIS A 562 0.26 6.39 4.43
C HIS A 562 1.53 5.54 4.48
N PHE A 563 1.38 4.27 4.18
CA PHE A 563 2.41 3.25 4.28
C PHE A 563 3.47 3.46 3.21
N TRP A 564 3.07 3.77 1.96
CA TRP A 564 4.06 4.19 0.95
C TRP A 564 4.81 5.47 1.34
N GLY A 565 4.25 6.29 2.25
CA GLY A 565 4.91 7.51 2.70
C GLY A 565 6.06 7.17 3.64
N GLY A 566 5.97 6.00 4.27
CA GLY A 566 6.95 5.44 5.18
C GLY A 566 8.10 4.72 4.51
N PHE A 567 8.20 4.74 3.17
CA PHE A 567 9.32 4.14 2.49
C PHE A 567 9.73 4.81 1.19
N PRO A 568 11.06 4.80 0.91
CA PRO A 568 12.18 4.69 1.83
C PRO A 568 13.04 5.94 1.72
N PRO A 569 12.97 6.83 2.71
CA PRO A 569 14.17 7.65 2.96
C PRO A 569 14.82 7.67 4.34
N PRO A 570 14.11 7.58 5.48
CA PRO A 570 14.84 7.50 6.73
C PRO A 570 15.23 6.05 7.04
N THR A 571 14.35 5.18 7.52
CA THR A 571 14.83 3.98 8.23
C THR A 571 15.68 3.02 7.38
N ALA A 572 15.18 2.52 6.25
CA ALA A 572 15.93 1.56 5.43
C ALA A 572 17.17 2.20 4.78
N PHE A 573 17.02 3.37 4.16
CA PHE A 573 18.15 4.07 3.53
C PHE A 573 19.20 4.56 4.54
N LEU A 574 18.78 5.07 5.70
CA LEU A 574 19.69 5.42 6.79
C LEU A 574 20.40 4.18 7.34
N THR A 575 19.79 3.00 7.31
CA THR A 575 20.43 1.75 7.75
C THR A 575 21.44 1.25 6.71
N GLU A 576 21.02 1.21 5.45
CA GLU A 576 21.78 0.55 4.40
C GLU A 576 22.85 1.45 3.77
N TYR A 577 22.58 2.74 3.59
CA TYR A 577 23.50 3.68 2.95
C TYR A 577 24.16 4.63 3.94
N VAL A 578 23.44 5.18 4.93
CA VAL A 578 24.05 6.15 5.87
C VAL A 578 24.86 5.44 6.97
N LEU A 579 24.25 4.53 7.72
CA LEU A 579 24.96 3.64 8.63
C LEU A 579 25.86 2.68 7.85
N GLY A 580 25.44 2.31 6.63
CA GLY A 580 26.25 1.62 5.63
C GLY A 580 26.20 0.10 5.72
N VAL A 581 25.23 -0.50 6.44
CA VAL A 581 25.22 -1.94 6.71
C VAL A 581 24.33 -2.67 5.73
N LYS A 582 24.91 -3.55 4.89
CA LYS A 582 24.16 -4.36 3.90
C LYS A 582 24.65 -5.81 3.86
N PRO A 583 23.76 -6.80 3.70
CA PRO A 583 24.18 -8.18 3.47
C PRO A 583 24.88 -8.29 2.11
N THR A 584 25.93 -9.12 2.02
CA THR A 584 26.58 -9.48 0.74
C THR A 584 26.37 -10.95 0.39
N THR A 585 25.78 -11.70 1.33
CA THR A 585 25.21 -13.02 1.13
C THR A 585 23.92 -13.12 1.95
N PRO A 586 22.98 -13.97 1.55
CA PRO A 586 21.75 -14.22 2.30
C PRO A 586 22.01 -14.54 3.77
N GLY A 587 21.22 -13.93 4.67
CA GLY A 587 21.27 -14.16 6.12
C GLY A 587 22.40 -13.46 6.86
N PHE A 588 23.10 -12.50 6.25
CA PHE A 588 24.22 -11.74 6.86
C PHE A 588 25.45 -12.58 7.25
N ALA A 589 25.62 -13.77 6.69
CA ALA A 589 26.85 -14.56 6.89
C ALA A 589 28.09 -13.76 6.46
N THR A 590 28.01 -13.07 5.32
CA THR A 590 28.88 -11.95 4.99
C THR A 590 28.08 -10.67 4.73
N PHE A 591 28.69 -9.55 5.05
CA PHE A 591 28.06 -8.23 4.89
C PHE A 591 29.11 -7.15 4.63
N GLU A 592 28.67 -5.96 4.29
CA GLU A 592 29.52 -4.78 4.19
C GLU A 592 29.13 -3.70 5.20
N VAL A 593 30.11 -2.87 5.55
CA VAL A 593 29.89 -1.61 6.25
C VAL A 593 30.51 -0.48 5.41
N ALA A 594 29.69 0.14 4.58
CA ALA A 594 30.09 1.15 3.60
C ALA A 594 29.18 2.39 3.69
N PRO A 595 29.42 3.32 4.63
CA PRO A 595 28.68 4.58 4.70
C PRO A 595 28.80 5.38 3.39
N ILE A 596 27.70 6.03 3.01
CA ILE A 596 27.60 6.81 1.77
C ILE A 596 28.48 8.06 1.83
N SER A 597 29.21 8.35 0.75
CA SER A 597 30.05 9.54 0.67
C SER A 597 29.23 10.82 0.60
N GLY A 598 29.72 11.90 1.22
CA GLY A 598 29.11 13.22 1.14
C GLY A 598 27.95 13.47 2.12
N TRP A 599 27.50 12.46 2.86
CA TRP A 599 26.57 12.63 3.98
C TRP A 599 27.29 13.26 5.18
N LYS A 600 26.70 14.29 5.79
CA LYS A 600 27.35 15.07 6.86
C LYS A 600 26.45 15.22 8.08
N ASP A 601 26.74 14.44 9.10
CA ASP A 601 26.23 14.61 10.47
C ASP A 601 27.42 14.45 11.44
N ASP A 602 27.30 15.03 12.65
CA ASP A 602 28.36 14.96 13.66
C ASP A 602 28.65 13.51 14.07
N TRP A 603 27.58 12.71 14.19
CA TRP A 603 27.63 11.27 14.40
C TRP A 603 26.42 10.58 13.77
N VAL A 604 26.66 9.34 13.33
CA VAL A 604 25.66 8.35 12.96
C VAL A 604 25.93 7.11 13.80
N GLU A 605 24.90 6.57 14.46
CA GLU A 605 25.01 5.31 15.19
C GLU A 605 23.74 4.47 15.01
N GLY A 606 23.91 3.14 14.99
CA GLY A 606 22.79 2.24 14.79
C GLY A 606 23.12 0.79 15.11
N ARG A 607 22.07 0.00 15.25
CA ARG A 607 22.14 -1.46 15.42
C ARG A 607 21.25 -2.11 14.37
N VAL A 608 21.81 -3.06 13.63
CA VAL A 608 21.08 -3.83 12.63
C VAL A 608 20.81 -5.24 13.15
N PRO A 609 19.55 -5.65 13.29
CA PRO A 609 19.20 -7.01 13.65
C PRO A 609 19.52 -7.97 12.50
N THR A 610 20.19 -9.08 12.82
CA THR A 610 20.50 -10.15 11.86
C THR A 610 20.25 -11.53 12.49
N PRO A 611 20.13 -12.60 11.69
CA PRO A 611 20.05 -13.97 12.19
C PRO A 611 21.22 -14.37 13.11
N HIS A 612 22.38 -13.71 12.97
CA HIS A 612 23.56 -13.96 13.79
C HIS A 612 23.63 -13.11 15.08
N GLY A 613 22.72 -12.15 15.27
CA GLY A 613 22.73 -11.16 16.35
C GLY A 613 22.86 -9.72 15.84
N LEU A 614 23.08 -8.77 16.75
CA LEU A 614 23.15 -7.35 16.39
C LEU A 614 24.50 -6.97 15.79
N ILE A 615 24.49 -6.30 14.63
CA ILE A 615 25.64 -5.54 14.13
C ILE A 615 25.52 -4.13 14.69
N TYR A 616 26.54 -3.64 15.39
CA TYR A 616 26.62 -2.24 15.81
C TYR A 616 27.61 -1.49 14.93
N THR A 617 27.19 -0.35 14.42
CA THR A 617 28.05 0.58 13.69
C THR A 617 27.86 1.97 14.26
N ALA A 618 28.95 2.71 14.42
CA ALA A 618 28.90 4.14 14.69
C ALA A 618 30.04 4.81 13.92
N TRP A 619 29.79 6.01 13.39
CA TRP A 619 30.84 6.80 12.78
C TRP A 619 30.54 8.29 12.92
N GLY A 620 31.58 9.11 12.93
CA GLY A 620 31.48 10.56 13.05
C GLY A 620 32.82 11.22 12.75
N TYR A 621 32.85 12.54 12.78
CA TYR A 621 34.04 13.32 12.52
C TYR A 621 34.51 14.04 13.79
N ASP A 622 35.82 14.03 14.06
CA ASP A 622 36.36 14.83 15.14
C ASP A 622 36.45 16.33 14.78
N SER A 623 36.89 17.15 15.73
CA SER A 623 37.06 18.60 15.53
C SER A 623 38.07 18.97 14.44
N ALA A 624 38.93 18.04 14.03
CA ALA A 624 39.87 18.21 12.92
C ALA A 624 39.31 17.69 11.58
N GLY A 625 38.07 17.19 11.57
CA GLY A 625 37.41 16.64 10.40
C GLY A 625 37.83 15.22 10.05
N LYS A 626 38.51 14.49 10.95
CA LYS A 626 38.92 13.10 10.72
C LYS A 626 37.81 12.14 11.13
N LEU A 627 37.56 11.13 10.29
CA LEU A 627 36.58 10.08 10.60
C LEU A 627 37.06 9.21 11.76
N HIS A 628 36.14 8.93 12.69
CA HIS A 628 36.20 7.85 13.67
C HIS A 628 35.02 6.92 13.43
N MET A 629 35.29 5.62 13.33
CA MET A 629 34.28 4.61 13.05
C MET A 629 34.48 3.39 13.96
N GLU A 630 33.39 2.90 14.51
CA GLU A 630 33.28 1.72 15.36
C GLU A 630 32.40 0.68 14.68
N VAL A 631 32.86 -0.57 14.61
CA VAL A 631 32.06 -1.69 14.13
C VAL A 631 32.19 -2.86 15.09
N THR A 632 31.06 -3.44 15.50
CA THR A 632 30.99 -4.69 16.25
C THR A 632 30.05 -5.65 15.54
N ALA A 633 30.56 -6.82 15.20
CA ALA A 633 29.83 -7.84 14.44
C ALA A 633 29.69 -9.14 15.26
N PRO A 634 28.57 -9.88 15.13
CA PRO A 634 28.37 -11.13 15.85
C PRO A 634 29.32 -12.24 15.41
N LYS A 635 29.53 -13.26 16.27
CA LYS A 635 30.39 -14.41 15.92
C LYS A 635 29.82 -15.17 14.72
N GLY A 636 30.69 -15.60 13.81
CA GLY A 636 30.30 -16.40 12.65
C GLY A 636 29.97 -15.59 11.40
N THR A 637 30.09 -14.25 11.46
CA THR A 637 29.93 -13.37 10.30
C THR A 637 31.26 -12.79 9.84
N THR A 638 31.31 -12.29 8.61
CA THR A 638 32.47 -11.59 8.06
C THR A 638 32.06 -10.29 7.37
N SER A 639 32.68 -9.17 7.75
CA SER A 639 32.38 -7.86 7.18
C SER A 639 33.49 -7.33 6.28
N THR A 640 33.12 -6.70 5.17
CA THR A 640 34.01 -5.81 4.40
C THR A 640 33.68 -4.37 4.75
N ILE A 641 34.62 -3.63 5.34
CA ILE A 641 34.40 -2.23 5.74
C ILE A 641 35.05 -1.30 4.72
N LYS A 642 34.29 -0.32 4.21
CA LYS A 642 34.73 0.74 3.31
C LYS A 642 34.39 2.11 3.93
N PRO A 643 35.35 2.81 4.53
CA PRO A 643 35.09 4.14 5.09
C PRO A 643 34.63 5.15 4.01
N PRO A 644 33.79 6.15 4.36
CA PRO A 644 33.24 7.15 3.42
C PRO A 644 34.26 8.23 2.98
N PHE A 645 35.53 7.86 2.77
CA PHE A 645 36.57 8.77 2.31
C PHE A 645 37.68 8.03 1.55
N GLU A 646 38.41 8.78 0.72
CA GLU A 646 39.63 8.32 0.07
C GLU A 646 40.84 8.66 0.94
N GLY A 647 41.76 7.72 1.12
CA GLY A 647 43.02 7.95 1.83
C GLY A 647 43.41 6.84 2.80
N LEU A 648 44.34 7.18 3.71
CA LEU A 648 44.89 6.24 4.68
C LEU A 648 44.08 6.25 5.98
N PHE A 649 43.93 5.07 6.57
CA PHE A 649 43.32 4.89 7.88
C PHE A 649 44.08 3.87 8.73
N SER A 650 43.80 3.89 10.02
CA SER A 650 44.24 2.85 10.96
C SER A 650 43.09 1.90 11.28
N VAL A 651 43.42 0.62 11.51
CA VAL A 651 42.47 -0.40 11.99
C VAL A 651 43.01 -0.93 13.32
N ASN A 652 42.27 -0.72 14.40
CA ASN A 652 42.71 -1.04 15.77
C ASN A 652 44.12 -0.50 16.10
N GLY A 653 44.40 0.73 15.66
CA GLY A 653 45.69 1.39 15.84
C GLY A 653 46.78 1.00 14.83
N LYS A 654 46.56 0.01 13.97
CA LYS A 654 47.50 -0.36 12.89
C LYS A 654 47.32 0.55 11.69
N ALA A 655 48.26 1.46 11.49
CA ALA A 655 48.28 2.43 10.40
C ALA A 655 48.52 1.80 8.99
N GLY A 656 48.21 2.57 7.94
CA GLY A 656 48.63 2.32 6.56
C GLY A 656 47.62 1.52 5.74
N GLN A 657 46.37 1.42 6.20
CA GLN A 657 45.30 0.78 5.45
C GLN A 657 44.68 1.78 4.45
N SER A 658 44.17 1.30 3.33
CA SER A 658 43.46 2.09 2.31
C SER A 658 42.41 1.24 1.62
N GLY A 659 41.36 1.85 1.08
CA GLY A 659 40.28 1.13 0.41
C GLY A 659 39.42 0.36 1.41
N THR A 660 39.41 -0.97 1.32
CA THR A 660 38.55 -1.82 2.15
C THR A 660 39.33 -2.68 3.13
N VAL A 661 38.71 -3.04 4.25
CA VAL A 661 39.26 -3.98 5.23
C VAL A 661 38.27 -5.09 5.55
N LYS A 662 38.76 -6.32 5.58
CA LYS A 662 37.96 -7.49 5.97
C LYS A 662 38.12 -7.78 7.47
N VAL A 663 37.01 -7.99 8.16
CA VAL A 663 36.96 -8.20 9.61
C VAL A 663 36.04 -9.39 9.91
N ASP A 664 36.52 -10.32 10.75
CA ASP A 664 35.68 -11.42 11.25
C ASP A 664 34.92 -10.98 12.50
N GLY A 665 33.65 -11.33 12.57
CA GLY A 665 32.80 -11.06 13.72
C GLY A 665 33.14 -11.91 14.94
N GLY A 666 32.67 -11.47 16.11
CA GLY A 666 32.97 -12.09 17.40
C GLY A 666 34.37 -11.79 17.96
N LYS A 667 35.14 -10.91 17.30
CA LYS A 667 36.49 -10.47 17.72
C LYS A 667 36.49 -9.21 18.59
N GLY A 668 35.32 -8.74 19.01
CA GLY A 668 35.14 -7.49 19.75
C GLY A 668 35.03 -6.28 18.83
N LYS A 669 35.22 -5.09 19.40
CA LYS A 669 35.08 -3.82 18.70
C LYS A 669 36.25 -3.58 17.73
N VAL A 670 35.94 -3.20 16.50
CA VAL A 670 36.90 -2.69 15.52
C VAL A 670 36.82 -1.18 15.43
N MET A 671 37.97 -0.53 15.56
CA MET A 671 38.13 0.92 15.45
C MET A 671 38.82 1.27 14.14
N ILE A 672 38.19 2.13 13.35
CA ILE A 672 38.77 2.75 12.16
C ILE A 672 38.92 4.24 12.42
N VAL A 673 40.13 4.76 12.20
CA VAL A 673 40.44 6.19 12.37
C VAL A 673 41.19 6.69 11.15
N GLN A 674 40.69 7.75 10.53
CA GLN A 674 41.35 8.44 9.42
C GLN A 674 42.68 9.04 9.87
N GLN A 675 43.71 8.92 9.02
CA GLN A 675 45.06 9.39 9.34
C GLN A 675 45.29 10.86 9.04
#